data_AF-A0A2E7RHV4-F1
#
_entry.id   AF-A0A2E7RHV4-F1
#
_cell.length_a   1.000
_cell.length_b   1.000
_cell.length_c   1.000
_cell.angle_alpha   90.00
_cell.angle_beta   90.00
_cell.angle_gamma   90.00
#
_symmetry.space_group_name_H-M   'P 1'
#
loop_
_entity.id
_entity.type
_entity.pdbx_description
1 polymer ?
#
loop_
_entity_poly.entity_id
_entity_poly.type
_entity_poly.pdbx_seq_one_letter_code
_entity_poly.pdbx_strand_id
1 'polypeptide(L)'
;MSLLLPLLTLLSLQGETHPTPQVPDGFEVKLWASDPLLANPVVFYPDALGGVYVCESYRQETEGIPDNRAHQYWTEDDLRCMTVEDRAEMYLRHHPEYATEWTDKEDRIVLVEDQDEDGFADSSKVFADGFNDLLDGTGAGFLIRPRPGGGTNSWYTCIPHLWKILDEDGDGVSETRASLHRGYGVRVALRGHDMHGLQIGPDGRLYFSLGDRGYAVNNDNGELLTNPGSGAVFRCELDGSGLEIFCVGLRNPQELCFDDYGNLWTGDNNCDAGDSARIVYLTEGGDCGWRMNYQYLPDRGPWMPESWWKPAHQGQPAFLNAPIANLTSGPSGISYYPGTGLPESFSESFFIADFLGGKDWSGIRRFMVEPIGAGFQLSFDEEFIWKTLATDVDFMPNGSLMVSDWIEGWYGVGKGRLWEVQSTDEFARLEGKETAKILRKFWDSTQKQTPLPTSELVSLLSHPDRRVRMEAQFALAELERGDLLLQTFLQSKHQLARIHSVWGLSQIERKEQSGRVLPVLVPALNSDPDPEIRAQLAKAMGEQKVASAKKNLRNLLKDSSLRVRYFAALSLGKLGENDLSSKALLQLVTQNTTQDRFIRHAASIALSKTASDDFLKALSSHTESSVRMAAVLALRHQHSPALRAFLRDKDPLIATEAAIAIYDLPISDALGDLAESLNQDGLSDSHLRRAIHACYLSGRDSDAASLHRFVLASPAENKLREEALVILWSWHETSGFDRLHNTWRPELPREDVSWANNQDLPPLKEKGLAASQKGKKVFFENASASCQKCHWIQGESSGEAPSEVGPELSSIGFFLSKQELQNSIANPSAQIAPGFEIRDSSGSDLGISAMTPNLGEVLGETEVKNLVEYLDSLRRPKKVLVHVFSAGYEHAVARMTPGKLSLVERSWTSWAKENPWLEVVVDRSPEQFSKENLADFDAIFLYTTGELPWPEGGKLALLDFVQNGGALIGAHCASDTFYEWPEFGELLGGYFNGHPWHEEVGIKVEDPDHLSTQNLPTSFEIVDEIYQFKDWTREGKRVLLSLDTDSVDMTRPTIRREDGDFGITWTRRHGKGRIFYTALGHRPEVWKSTLFQEHLLGGTLWATRK
;
A
#
# COMPACT_ATOMS: atom_id res chain seq x y z
N MET A 1 -9.31 33.97 41.47
CA MET A 1 -8.80 33.56 40.15
C MET A 1 -8.93 32.06 39.89
N SER A 2 -9.34 31.24 40.86
CA SER A 2 -9.41 29.76 40.76
C SER A 2 -10.78 29.19 40.35
N LEU A 3 -11.71 30.05 39.89
CA LEU A 3 -13.07 29.67 39.44
C LEU A 3 -13.37 30.12 38.00
N LEU A 4 -12.39 30.71 37.31
CA LEU A 4 -12.54 31.25 35.95
C LEU A 4 -11.88 30.37 34.88
N LEU A 5 -10.96 29.48 35.26
CA LEU A 5 -10.29 28.58 34.30
C LEU A 5 -11.24 27.53 33.69
N PRO A 6 -12.13 26.84 34.45
CA PRO A 6 -13.03 25.82 33.87
C PRO A 6 -14.07 26.41 32.91
N LEU A 7 -14.50 27.66 33.17
CA LEU A 7 -15.46 28.36 32.30
C LEU A 7 -14.81 28.85 31.00
N LEU A 8 -13.50 29.12 31.02
CA LEU A 8 -12.75 29.54 29.84
C LEU A 8 -12.39 28.36 28.92
N THR A 9 -12.19 27.15 29.45
CA THR A 9 -12.06 25.92 28.66
C THR A 9 -13.38 25.50 28.01
N LEU A 10 -14.51 25.61 28.73
CA LEU A 10 -15.84 25.36 28.12
C LEU A 10 -16.17 26.37 27.00
N LEU A 11 -15.74 27.62 27.13
CA LEU A 11 -15.94 28.66 26.10
C LEU A 11 -14.94 28.58 24.94
N SER A 12 -13.74 28.00 25.13
CA SER A 12 -12.79 27.77 24.03
C SER A 12 -13.17 26.55 23.18
N LEU A 13 -13.70 25.49 23.80
CA LEU A 13 -14.20 24.29 23.09
C LEU A 13 -15.47 24.55 22.27
N GLN A 14 -16.28 25.54 22.66
CA GLN A 14 -17.49 25.94 21.91
C GLN A 14 -17.24 27.03 20.85
N GLY A 15 -16.04 27.62 20.82
CA GLY A 15 -15.70 28.76 19.96
C GLY A 15 -15.01 28.41 18.64
N GLU A 16 -14.35 27.25 18.55
CA GLU A 16 -13.81 26.73 17.30
C GLU A 16 -14.81 25.74 16.67
N THR A 17 -15.27 26.05 15.46
CA THR A 17 -16.08 25.10 14.68
C THR A 17 -15.16 23.97 14.21
N HIS A 18 -14.95 22.96 15.05
CA HIS A 18 -14.27 21.74 14.62
C HIS A 18 -15.15 21.03 13.59
N PRO A 19 -14.64 20.67 12.40
CA PRO A 19 -15.40 19.87 11.46
C PRO A 19 -15.66 18.50 12.11
N THR A 20 -16.93 18.26 12.42
CA THR A 20 -17.40 17.03 13.07
C THR A 20 -17.40 15.87 12.08
N PRO A 21 -17.00 14.65 12.50
CA PRO A 21 -17.16 13.47 11.67
C PRO A 21 -18.61 13.29 11.25
N GLN A 22 -18.80 12.80 10.03
CA GLN A 22 -20.10 12.41 9.52
C GLN A 22 -20.45 11.03 10.09
N VAL A 23 -21.64 10.92 10.69
CA VAL A 23 -22.20 9.66 11.20
C VAL A 23 -23.61 9.45 10.63
N PRO A 24 -24.10 8.20 10.51
CA PRO A 24 -25.40 7.92 9.94
C PRO A 24 -26.54 8.23 10.92
N ASP A 25 -27.76 8.28 10.40
CA ASP A 25 -28.95 8.42 11.23
C ASP A 25 -29.00 7.35 12.33
N GLY A 26 -29.43 7.76 13.52
CA GLY A 26 -29.46 6.89 14.70
C GLY A 26 -28.18 6.93 15.53
N PHE A 27 -27.18 7.73 15.15
CA PHE A 27 -25.95 7.96 15.91
C PHE A 27 -25.71 9.42 16.26
N GLU A 28 -25.08 9.64 17.40
CA GLU A 28 -24.57 10.92 17.85
C GLU A 28 -23.05 10.83 17.98
N VAL A 29 -22.35 11.86 17.52
CA VAL A 29 -20.89 11.99 17.66
C VAL A 29 -20.58 13.18 18.55
N LYS A 30 -19.70 12.96 19.52
CA LYS A 30 -19.18 14.01 20.39
C LYS A 30 -17.66 14.00 20.41
N LEU A 31 -17.08 15.20 20.49
CA LEU A 31 -15.67 15.35 20.81
C LEU A 31 -15.48 14.94 22.26
N TRP A 32 -14.74 13.87 22.53
CA TRP A 32 -14.51 13.38 23.89
C TRP A 32 -13.24 13.97 24.50
N ALA A 33 -12.16 14.04 23.71
CA ALA A 33 -10.91 14.69 24.10
C ALA A 33 -10.25 15.37 22.90
N SER A 34 -9.51 16.45 23.15
CA SER A 34 -8.69 17.15 22.15
C SER A 34 -7.42 17.71 22.78
N ASP A 35 -6.58 18.38 21.99
CA ASP A 35 -5.49 19.18 22.54
C ASP A 35 -6.01 20.17 23.63
N PRO A 36 -5.28 20.37 24.74
CA PRO A 36 -3.94 19.85 25.05
C PRO A 36 -3.92 18.49 25.78
N LEU A 37 -5.03 17.76 25.89
CA LEU A 37 -5.08 16.48 26.63
C LEU A 37 -4.32 15.36 25.91
N LEU A 38 -4.27 15.42 24.58
CA LEU A 38 -3.52 14.48 23.75
C LEU A 38 -3.04 15.14 22.45
N ALA A 39 -2.08 14.50 21.78
CA ALA A 39 -1.57 14.90 20.47
C ALA A 39 -1.01 13.70 19.67
N ASN A 40 -1.05 13.80 18.34
CA ASN A 40 -0.53 12.79 17.40
C ASN A 40 -0.92 11.34 17.76
N PRO A 41 -2.22 11.04 17.97
CA PRO A 41 -2.65 9.72 18.39
C PRO A 41 -2.41 8.69 17.27
N VAL A 42 -1.66 7.63 17.55
CA VAL A 42 -1.44 6.53 16.62
C VAL A 42 -2.45 5.41 16.88
N VAL A 43 -2.47 4.90 18.11
CA VAL A 43 -3.35 3.83 18.60
C VAL A 43 -3.86 4.22 19.99
N PHE A 44 -5.01 3.70 20.41
CA PHE A 44 -5.47 3.88 21.78
C PHE A 44 -6.11 2.61 22.35
N TYR A 45 -6.23 2.54 23.68
CA TYR A 45 -6.89 1.42 24.36
C TYR A 45 -7.76 1.93 25.52
N PRO A 46 -9.09 1.71 25.47
CA PRO A 46 -9.97 1.97 26.61
C PRO A 46 -9.83 0.89 27.69
N ASP A 47 -9.61 1.29 28.95
CA ASP A 47 -9.65 0.35 30.07
C ASP A 47 -11.06 0.12 30.60
N ALA A 48 -11.23 -0.81 31.54
CA ALA A 48 -12.54 -1.14 32.12
C ALA A 48 -13.09 -0.06 33.08
N LEU A 49 -12.28 0.93 33.45
CA LEU A 49 -12.65 2.06 34.32
C LEU A 49 -13.17 3.25 33.50
N GLY A 50 -12.92 3.27 32.19
CA GLY A 50 -13.31 4.35 31.27
C GLY A 50 -12.16 5.28 30.91
N GLY A 51 -10.95 5.05 31.44
CA GLY A 51 -9.74 5.75 31.02
C GLY A 51 -9.28 5.28 29.65
N VAL A 52 -8.72 6.19 28.85
CA VAL A 52 -8.21 5.88 27.50
C VAL A 52 -6.72 6.13 27.46
N TYR A 53 -5.95 5.07 27.17
CA TYR A 53 -4.51 5.16 26.98
C TYR A 53 -4.23 5.44 25.51
N VAL A 54 -3.60 6.57 25.21
CA VAL A 54 -3.30 7.01 23.85
C VAL A 54 -1.79 6.94 23.63
N CYS A 55 -1.38 6.24 22.57
CA CYS A 55 0.02 6.25 22.13
C CYS A 55 0.24 7.43 21.19
N GLU A 56 1.13 8.32 21.59
CA GLU A 56 1.46 9.54 20.87
C GLU A 56 2.82 9.38 20.19
N SER A 57 2.90 9.75 18.91
CA SER A 57 4.17 9.75 18.19
C SER A 57 4.67 11.15 17.87
N TYR A 58 5.94 11.40 18.19
CA TYR A 58 6.64 12.66 17.93
C TYR A 58 7.90 12.48 17.07
N ARG A 59 8.21 11.23 16.70
CA ARG A 59 9.48 10.84 16.09
C ARG A 59 9.41 10.61 14.59
N GLN A 60 8.33 11.03 13.93
CA GLN A 60 8.11 10.75 12.51
C GLN A 60 9.18 11.43 11.61
N GLU A 61 9.67 10.71 10.59
CA GLU A 61 10.71 11.14 9.62
C GLU A 61 12.03 11.61 10.24
N THR A 62 12.26 12.92 10.25
CA THR A 62 13.52 13.56 10.63
C THR A 62 13.79 13.48 12.12
N GLU A 63 12.77 13.09 12.89
CA GLU A 63 12.79 13.04 14.35
C GLU A 63 13.03 11.62 14.92
N GLY A 64 13.39 10.63 14.08
CA GLY A 64 13.81 9.30 14.54
C GLY A 64 13.28 8.08 13.79
N ILE A 65 12.18 8.22 13.06
CA ILE A 65 11.49 7.14 12.36
C ILE A 65 11.50 7.43 10.86
N PRO A 66 12.57 7.05 10.14
CA PRO A 66 12.75 7.39 8.73
C PRO A 66 11.74 6.65 7.83
N ASP A 67 11.31 7.31 6.77
CA ASP A 67 10.64 6.68 5.64
C ASP A 67 11.65 6.34 4.53
N ASN A 68 11.58 5.12 4.00
CA ASN A 68 12.48 4.68 2.93
C ASN A 68 12.37 5.53 1.64
N ARG A 69 11.23 6.18 1.38
CA ARG A 69 11.03 7.04 0.20
C ARG A 69 11.90 8.30 0.25
N ALA A 70 12.19 8.80 1.44
CA ALA A 70 13.13 9.91 1.66
C ALA A 70 14.60 9.44 1.64
N HIS A 71 14.84 8.13 1.70
CA HIS A 71 16.16 7.51 1.87
C HIS A 71 16.45 6.45 0.81
N GLN A 72 16.05 6.67 -0.45
CA GLN A 72 16.19 5.67 -1.52
C GLN A 72 17.64 5.20 -1.75
N TYR A 73 18.64 6.04 -1.43
CA TYR A 73 20.06 5.69 -1.52
C TYR A 73 20.50 4.64 -0.48
N TRP A 74 19.69 4.35 0.54
CA TRP A 74 19.91 3.23 1.45
C TRP A 74 19.46 1.88 0.88
N THR A 75 18.64 1.84 -0.17
CA THR A 75 17.89 0.63 -0.58
C THR A 75 18.74 -0.64 -0.64
N GLU A 76 19.92 -0.62 -1.27
CA GLU A 76 20.76 -1.82 -1.35
C GLU A 76 21.33 -2.25 0.02
N ASP A 77 21.74 -1.30 0.86
CA ASP A 77 22.23 -1.60 2.21
C ASP A 77 21.09 -2.03 3.13
N ASP A 78 19.92 -1.39 3.01
CA ASP A 78 18.72 -1.75 3.75
C ASP A 78 18.36 -3.18 3.42
N LEU A 79 18.37 -3.61 2.15
CA LEU A 79 18.11 -4.98 1.68
C LEU A 79 19.19 -6.02 2.03
N ARG A 80 20.36 -5.58 2.55
CA ARG A 80 21.41 -6.46 3.09
C ARG A 80 21.28 -6.73 4.58
N CYS A 81 20.61 -5.88 5.35
CA CYS A 81 20.39 -6.05 6.79
C CYS A 81 19.68 -7.37 7.13
N MET A 82 20.26 -8.23 7.95
CA MET A 82 19.62 -9.49 8.37
C MET A 82 19.17 -9.45 9.83
N THR A 83 19.64 -8.45 10.57
CA THR A 83 19.37 -8.22 11.99
C THR A 83 19.10 -6.73 12.24
N VAL A 84 18.56 -6.41 13.41
CA VAL A 84 18.37 -5.01 13.83
C VAL A 84 19.71 -4.31 14.10
N GLU A 85 20.76 -5.07 14.43
CA GLU A 85 22.14 -4.59 14.53
C GLU A 85 22.67 -4.13 13.17
N ASP A 86 22.45 -4.90 12.10
CA ASP A 86 22.86 -4.50 10.75
C ASP A 86 22.22 -3.16 10.34
N ARG A 87 20.94 -2.96 10.71
CA ARG A 87 20.23 -1.70 10.48
C ARG A 87 20.82 -0.54 11.26
N ALA A 88 21.17 -0.74 12.54
CA ALA A 88 21.85 0.28 13.33
C ALA A 88 23.20 0.64 12.71
N GLU A 89 23.99 -0.35 12.32
CA GLU A 89 25.26 -0.13 11.63
C GLU A 89 25.08 0.60 10.30
N MET A 90 24.02 0.29 9.55
CA MET A 90 23.67 0.99 8.32
C MET A 90 23.35 2.46 8.60
N TYR A 91 22.47 2.75 9.56
CA TYR A 91 22.12 4.14 9.93
C TYR A 91 23.38 4.94 10.27
N LEU A 92 24.24 4.40 11.15
CA LEU A 92 25.45 5.10 11.59
C LEU A 92 26.52 5.20 10.51
N ARG A 93 26.51 4.30 9.51
CA ARG A 93 27.41 4.38 8.36
C ARG A 93 27.04 5.52 7.42
N HIS A 94 25.75 5.71 7.16
CA HIS A 94 25.26 6.79 6.31
C HIS A 94 25.23 8.13 7.06
N HIS A 95 24.79 8.13 8.33
CA HIS A 95 24.56 9.31 9.17
C HIS A 95 24.94 9.07 10.64
N PRO A 96 26.21 9.26 11.01
CA PRO A 96 26.67 9.10 12.39
C PRO A 96 25.94 10.02 13.40
N GLU A 97 25.47 11.18 12.97
CA GLU A 97 24.75 12.19 13.76
C GLU A 97 23.41 11.69 14.32
N TYR A 98 22.78 10.71 13.67
CA TYR A 98 21.51 10.13 14.13
C TYR A 98 21.62 9.44 15.49
N ALA A 99 22.84 9.04 15.90
CA ALA A 99 23.08 8.52 17.25
C ALA A 99 22.66 9.50 18.36
N THR A 100 22.61 10.80 18.06
CA THR A 100 22.19 11.83 19.00
C THR A 100 20.86 12.48 18.58
N GLU A 101 20.72 12.90 17.32
CA GLU A 101 19.57 13.70 16.87
C GLU A 101 18.24 12.93 16.99
N TRP A 102 18.24 11.64 16.66
CA TRP A 102 17.04 10.80 16.71
C TRP A 102 16.62 10.37 18.12
N THR A 103 17.38 10.79 19.12
CA THR A 103 17.07 10.58 20.54
C THR A 103 16.50 11.84 21.21
N ASP A 104 16.41 12.97 20.49
CA ASP A 104 15.94 14.25 21.02
C ASP A 104 14.41 14.31 21.22
N LYS A 105 13.67 13.48 20.48
CA LYS A 105 12.21 13.30 20.60
C LYS A 105 11.91 11.91 21.10
N GLU A 106 10.84 11.79 21.88
CA GLU A 106 10.34 10.52 22.42
C GLU A 106 8.88 10.30 22.03
N ASP A 107 8.55 9.06 21.69
CA ASP A 107 7.16 8.61 21.70
C ASP A 107 6.75 8.34 23.15
N ARG A 108 5.45 8.45 23.44
CA ARG A 108 4.91 8.29 24.80
C ARG A 108 3.50 7.77 24.80
N ILE A 109 3.05 7.36 25.98
CA ILE A 109 1.70 6.87 26.25
C ILE A 109 1.09 7.79 27.30
N VAL A 110 -0.09 8.33 27.01
CA VAL A 110 -0.83 9.19 27.94
C VAL A 110 -2.13 8.51 28.36
N LEU A 111 -2.47 8.60 29.64
CA LEU A 111 -3.79 8.22 30.15
C LEU A 111 -4.67 9.47 30.20
N VAL A 112 -5.74 9.45 29.39
CA VAL A 112 -6.77 10.48 29.28
C VAL A 112 -8.02 10.01 30.02
N GLU A 113 -8.58 10.86 30.89
CA GLU A 113 -9.68 10.50 31.79
C GLU A 113 -10.75 11.58 31.83
N ASP A 114 -12.00 11.15 32.02
CA ASP A 114 -13.17 11.96 32.41
C ASP A 114 -13.39 11.75 33.91
N GLN A 115 -12.83 12.63 34.75
CA GLN A 115 -12.83 12.46 36.20
C GLN A 115 -14.12 12.91 36.87
N ASP A 116 -14.86 13.84 36.26
CA ASP A 116 -16.13 14.34 36.80
C ASP A 116 -17.39 13.63 36.22
N GLU A 117 -17.18 12.68 35.30
CA GLU A 117 -18.18 11.86 34.63
C GLU A 117 -19.22 12.70 33.84
N ASP A 118 -18.82 13.87 33.34
CA ASP A 118 -19.70 14.75 32.55
C ASP A 118 -19.82 14.34 31.07
N GLY A 119 -19.01 13.38 30.64
CA GLY A 119 -18.95 12.85 29.29
C GLY A 119 -17.85 13.45 28.42
N PHE A 120 -16.97 14.27 28.97
CA PHE A 120 -15.79 14.84 28.32
C PHE A 120 -14.54 14.54 29.16
N ALA A 121 -13.41 14.25 28.52
CA ALA A 121 -12.16 14.11 29.25
C ALA A 121 -11.72 15.48 29.80
N ASP A 122 -11.24 15.48 31.04
CA ASP A 122 -10.79 16.67 31.77
C ASP A 122 -9.38 16.52 32.36
N SER A 123 -8.79 15.34 32.25
CA SER A 123 -7.46 15.00 32.77
C SER A 123 -6.62 14.23 31.76
N SER A 124 -5.30 14.49 31.78
CA SER A 124 -4.30 13.73 31.04
C SER A 124 -3.01 13.63 31.85
N LYS A 125 -2.39 12.45 31.85
CA LYS A 125 -1.10 12.18 32.50
C LYS A 125 -0.24 11.28 31.62
N VAL A 126 1.07 11.48 31.64
CA VAL A 126 2.01 10.56 30.96
C VAL A 126 2.09 9.27 31.76
N PHE A 127 1.63 8.18 31.15
CA PHE A 127 1.69 6.84 31.73
C PHE A 127 3.09 6.23 31.56
N ALA A 128 3.67 6.35 30.36
CA ALA A 128 5.01 5.87 30.03
C ALA A 128 5.63 6.71 28.91
N ASP A 129 6.93 6.98 28.98
CA ASP A 129 7.71 7.73 28.00
C ASP A 129 9.11 7.11 27.81
N GLY A 130 10.02 7.83 27.17
CA GLY A 130 11.41 7.39 26.93
C GLY A 130 11.55 6.36 25.83
N PHE A 131 10.67 6.36 24.83
CA PHE A 131 10.77 5.51 23.62
C PHE A 131 11.43 6.33 22.51
N ASN A 132 12.76 6.45 22.59
CA ASN A 132 13.57 7.33 21.77
C ASN A 132 14.92 6.74 21.34
N ASP A 133 15.13 5.42 21.48
CA ASP A 133 16.39 4.81 21.04
C ASP A 133 16.56 4.95 19.51
N LEU A 134 17.81 4.89 19.03
CA LEU A 134 18.15 4.99 17.59
C LEU A 134 17.32 4.06 16.69
N LEU A 135 16.97 2.88 17.20
CA LEU A 135 16.22 1.87 16.47
C LEU A 135 14.71 1.89 16.79
N ASP A 136 14.27 2.72 17.73
CA ASP A 136 12.88 2.79 18.13
C ASP A 136 12.02 3.23 16.95
N GLY A 137 10.98 2.46 16.64
CA GLY A 137 10.01 2.79 15.60
C GLY A 137 8.75 3.43 16.17
N THR A 138 7.71 3.55 15.34
CA THR A 138 6.42 4.09 15.79
C THR A 138 5.83 3.17 16.85
N GLY A 139 5.50 3.74 18.00
CA GLY A 139 4.77 3.03 19.03
C GLY A 139 3.29 2.89 18.71
N ALA A 140 2.88 1.72 18.22
CA ALA A 140 1.63 1.58 17.45
C ALA A 140 0.77 0.37 17.85
N GLY A 141 0.95 -0.16 19.05
CA GLY A 141 0.05 -1.13 19.65
C GLY A 141 0.15 -1.07 21.16
N PHE A 142 -0.99 -1.11 21.84
CA PHE A 142 -1.04 -1.04 23.31
C PHE A 142 -2.18 -1.89 23.86
N LEU A 143 -1.93 -2.55 24.99
CA LEU A 143 -2.94 -3.31 25.71
C LEU A 143 -2.65 -3.23 27.20
N ILE A 144 -3.69 -3.04 28.02
CA ILE A 144 -3.57 -2.94 29.47
C ILE A 144 -4.55 -3.85 30.21
N ARG A 145 -4.10 -4.40 31.34
CA ARG A 145 -4.87 -5.30 32.21
C ARG A 145 -4.65 -5.00 33.69
N PRO A 146 -5.65 -5.24 34.56
CA PRO A 146 -5.47 -5.10 36.00
C PRO A 146 -4.49 -6.14 36.52
N ARG A 147 -3.64 -5.75 37.48
CA ARG A 147 -2.69 -6.64 38.15
C ARG A 147 -3.25 -7.14 39.50
N PRO A 148 -3.07 -8.42 39.84
CA PRO A 148 -3.40 -8.91 41.18
C PRO A 148 -2.62 -8.17 42.27
N GLY A 149 -3.33 -7.55 43.22
CA GLY A 149 -2.73 -6.81 44.33
C GLY A 149 -2.59 -5.30 44.15
N GLY A 150 -3.08 -4.74 43.03
CA GLY A 150 -2.96 -3.32 42.71
C GLY A 150 -2.16 -3.09 41.43
N GLY A 151 -2.35 -1.93 40.79
CA GLY A 151 -1.64 -1.56 39.57
C GLY A 151 -2.16 -2.25 38.29
N THR A 152 -1.34 -2.22 37.24
CA THR A 152 -1.64 -2.76 35.91
C THR A 152 -0.44 -3.51 35.28
N ASN A 153 -0.74 -4.44 34.38
CA ASN A 153 0.21 -4.97 33.40
C ASN A 153 -0.17 -4.41 32.04
N SER A 154 0.80 -3.82 31.34
CA SER A 154 0.61 -3.33 29.97
C SER A 154 1.64 -3.93 29.03
N TRP A 155 1.25 -4.06 27.77
CA TRP A 155 2.12 -4.45 26.67
C TRP A 155 2.11 -3.34 25.62
N TYR A 156 3.27 -3.09 25.04
CA TYR A 156 3.45 -2.02 24.07
C TYR A 156 4.37 -2.48 22.95
N THR A 157 3.94 -2.27 21.71
CA THR A 157 4.76 -2.54 20.53
C THR A 157 5.47 -1.29 20.09
N CYS A 158 6.80 -1.32 20.16
CA CYS A 158 7.69 -0.30 19.63
C CYS A 158 8.98 -1.03 19.24
N ILE A 159 9.18 -1.25 17.94
CA ILE A 159 10.37 -1.96 17.45
C ILE A 159 11.63 -1.29 18.01
N PRO A 160 12.72 -2.03 18.28
CA PRO A 160 12.88 -3.45 18.02
C PRO A 160 12.29 -4.35 19.11
N HIS A 161 11.48 -3.81 20.03
CA HIS A 161 11.04 -4.48 21.24
C HIS A 161 9.53 -4.73 21.29
N LEU A 162 9.16 -5.88 21.87
CA LEU A 162 7.88 -6.01 22.55
C LEU A 162 8.09 -5.67 24.02
N TRP A 163 7.48 -4.59 24.49
CA TRP A 163 7.62 -4.13 25.87
C TRP A 163 6.53 -4.68 26.77
N LYS A 164 6.91 -4.99 28.02
CA LYS A 164 6.01 -5.13 29.16
C LYS A 164 6.25 -3.95 30.11
N ILE A 165 5.20 -3.23 30.44
CA ILE A 165 5.21 -2.03 31.28
C ILE A 165 4.34 -2.31 32.50
N LEU A 166 4.79 -1.92 33.68
CA LEU A 166 4.08 -2.09 34.94
C LEU A 166 3.85 -0.74 35.59
N ASP A 167 2.60 -0.47 35.92
CA ASP A 167 2.20 0.44 36.98
C ASP A 167 1.96 -0.44 38.22
N GLU A 168 2.78 -0.29 39.23
CA GLU A 168 2.80 -1.15 40.42
C GLU A 168 1.80 -0.70 41.48
N ASP A 169 1.52 0.60 41.60
CA ASP A 169 0.72 1.17 42.68
C ASP A 169 -0.68 1.63 42.25
N GLY A 170 -0.95 1.68 40.95
CA GLY A 170 -2.21 2.03 40.34
C GLY A 170 -2.48 3.52 40.24
N ASP A 171 -1.46 4.37 40.32
CA ASP A 171 -1.64 5.83 40.17
C ASP A 171 -1.78 6.29 38.71
N GLY A 172 -1.59 5.37 37.76
CA GLY A 172 -1.65 5.61 36.32
C GLY A 172 -0.37 6.23 35.76
N VAL A 173 0.76 6.01 36.42
CA VAL A 173 2.12 6.20 35.92
C VAL A 173 2.85 4.85 36.04
N SER A 174 3.72 4.53 35.08
CA SER A 174 4.50 3.29 35.12
C SER A 174 5.84 3.47 35.85
N GLU A 175 6.21 2.50 36.68
CA GLU A 175 7.50 2.48 37.38
C GLU A 175 8.55 1.67 36.64
N THR A 176 8.13 0.61 35.94
CA THR A 176 9.08 -0.34 35.33
C THR A 176 8.66 -0.76 33.93
N ARG A 177 9.67 -0.95 33.07
CA ARG A 177 9.51 -1.54 31.73
C ARG A 177 10.59 -2.58 31.47
N ALA A 178 10.23 -3.64 30.76
CA ALA A 178 11.14 -4.71 30.34
C ALA A 178 10.82 -5.18 28.91
N SER A 179 11.86 -5.47 28.12
CA SER A 179 11.67 -6.07 26.80
C SER A 179 11.42 -7.57 26.97
N LEU A 180 10.26 -8.05 26.47
CA LEU A 180 9.95 -9.47 26.40
C LEU A 180 10.72 -10.15 25.27
N HIS A 181 10.71 -9.50 24.11
CA HIS A 181 11.43 -9.93 22.91
C HIS A 181 12.09 -8.73 22.25
N ARG A 182 13.21 -8.98 21.55
CA ARG A 182 13.93 -8.00 20.75
C ARG A 182 14.33 -8.60 19.40
N GLY A 183 14.27 -7.79 18.35
CA GLY A 183 14.72 -8.17 17.00
C GLY A 183 13.68 -7.93 15.90
N TYR A 184 12.64 -7.15 16.18
CA TYR A 184 11.65 -6.75 15.18
C TYR A 184 12.10 -5.49 14.44
N GLY A 185 11.69 -5.33 13.18
CA GLY A 185 12.07 -4.19 12.36
C GLY A 185 13.50 -4.29 11.85
N VAL A 186 13.84 -5.36 11.12
CA VAL A 186 15.18 -5.53 10.51
C VAL A 186 15.46 -4.47 9.43
N ARG A 187 14.42 -3.93 8.80
CA ARG A 187 14.50 -3.00 7.67
C ARG A 187 13.93 -1.62 8.00
N VAL A 188 14.04 -0.68 7.06
CA VAL A 188 13.44 0.66 7.17
C VAL A 188 11.97 0.67 6.71
N ALA A 189 11.67 0.10 5.54
CA ALA A 189 10.35 0.12 4.88
C ALA A 189 9.64 1.50 4.89
N LEU A 190 8.35 1.53 4.55
CA LEU A 190 7.54 2.74 4.67
C LEU A 190 7.29 3.05 6.15
N ARG A 191 7.12 4.33 6.46
CA ARG A 191 6.78 4.76 7.82
C ARG A 191 5.47 4.14 8.29
N GLY A 192 5.41 3.77 9.57
CA GLY A 192 4.25 3.10 10.16
C GLY A 192 4.14 1.61 9.83
N HIS A 193 5.12 1.00 9.16
CA HIS A 193 5.20 -0.46 8.95
C HIS A 193 5.85 -1.19 10.13
N ASP A 194 5.63 -0.67 11.33
CA ASP A 194 6.22 -1.14 12.58
C ASP A 194 5.43 -2.33 13.18
N MET A 195 5.58 -2.55 14.48
CA MET A 195 4.79 -3.54 15.22
C MET A 195 3.50 -2.92 15.75
N HIS A 196 2.42 -3.67 15.64
CA HIS A 196 1.08 -3.22 16.01
C HIS A 196 0.24 -4.37 16.60
N GLY A 197 -1.09 -4.21 16.66
CA GLY A 197 -1.98 -5.36 16.68
C GLY A 197 -2.15 -6.08 18.02
N LEU A 198 -1.89 -5.43 19.16
CA LEU A 198 -1.83 -6.12 20.46
C LEU A 198 -3.20 -6.58 20.94
N GLN A 199 -3.44 -7.89 20.94
CA GLN A 199 -4.72 -8.47 21.33
C GLN A 199 -4.54 -9.74 22.17
N ILE A 200 -5.30 -9.88 23.25
CA ILE A 200 -5.41 -11.17 23.95
C ILE A 200 -6.45 -12.02 23.22
N GLY A 201 -6.01 -13.21 22.77
CA GLY A 201 -6.86 -14.16 22.10
C GLY A 201 -7.79 -14.93 23.06
N PRO A 202 -8.82 -15.62 22.54
CA PRO A 202 -9.72 -16.43 23.37
C PRO A 202 -9.04 -17.61 24.08
N ASP A 203 -7.85 -17.98 23.62
CA ASP A 203 -6.96 -18.96 24.26
C ASP A 203 -6.13 -18.37 25.42
N GLY A 204 -6.25 -17.07 25.70
CA GLY A 204 -5.53 -16.35 26.76
C GLY A 204 -4.07 -16.01 26.43
N ARG A 205 -3.68 -16.12 25.15
CA ARG A 205 -2.33 -15.79 24.68
C ARG A 205 -2.33 -14.38 24.07
N LEU A 206 -1.17 -13.73 24.08
CA LEU A 206 -0.95 -12.44 23.46
C LEU A 206 -0.67 -12.63 21.96
N TYR A 207 -1.37 -11.88 21.11
CA TYR A 207 -1.16 -11.79 19.67
C TYR A 207 -0.71 -10.37 19.34
N PHE A 208 0.16 -10.25 18.34
CA PHE A 208 0.64 -8.96 17.83
C PHE A 208 1.14 -9.12 16.40
N SER A 209 1.24 -8.01 15.68
CA SER A 209 1.61 -7.99 14.28
C SER A 209 2.87 -7.17 14.05
N LEU A 210 3.47 -7.36 12.87
CA LEU A 210 4.60 -6.60 12.38
C LEU A 210 4.41 -6.37 10.87
N GLY A 211 4.66 -5.14 10.42
CA GLY A 211 4.74 -4.81 9.00
C GLY A 211 5.95 -5.41 8.29
N ASP A 212 6.15 -5.06 7.04
CA ASP A 212 7.12 -5.71 6.17
C ASP A 212 8.60 -5.36 6.46
N ARG A 213 8.85 -4.58 7.52
CA ARG A 213 10.18 -4.35 8.08
C ARG A 213 10.90 -5.64 8.52
N GLY A 214 10.16 -6.72 8.74
CA GLY A 214 10.71 -8.06 9.00
C GLY A 214 11.38 -8.22 10.37
N TYR A 215 11.80 -9.44 10.68
CA TYR A 215 12.22 -9.82 12.03
C TYR A 215 13.39 -10.80 12.04
N ALA A 216 14.17 -10.76 13.12
CA ALA A 216 15.21 -11.70 13.50
C ALA A 216 15.23 -11.81 15.03
N VAL A 217 14.34 -12.65 15.58
CA VAL A 217 14.03 -12.73 17.02
C VAL A 217 14.32 -14.13 17.54
N ASN A 218 14.97 -14.24 18.69
CA ASN A 218 15.16 -15.53 19.35
C ASN A 218 13.90 -15.89 20.15
N ASN A 219 13.42 -17.13 20.00
CA ASN A 219 12.42 -17.68 20.91
C ASN A 219 13.08 -18.17 22.21
N ASP A 220 12.26 -18.61 23.17
CA ASP A 220 12.73 -19.08 24.48
C ASP A 220 13.71 -20.26 24.42
N ASN A 221 13.69 -21.03 23.33
CA ASN A 221 14.57 -22.17 23.12
C ASN A 221 15.91 -21.77 22.46
N GLY A 222 16.11 -20.48 22.17
CA GLY A 222 17.29 -19.96 21.48
C GLY A 222 17.28 -20.20 19.97
N GLU A 223 16.14 -20.61 19.39
CA GLU A 223 15.98 -20.68 17.94
C GLU A 223 15.74 -19.28 17.38
N LEU A 224 16.50 -18.92 16.35
CA LEU A 224 16.34 -17.66 15.63
C LEU A 224 15.20 -17.78 14.62
N LEU A 225 14.08 -17.12 14.93
CA LEU A 225 12.99 -16.90 14.00
C LEU A 225 13.37 -15.71 13.11
N THR A 226 13.53 -15.94 11.80
CA THR A 226 14.00 -14.89 10.88
C THR A 226 13.20 -14.85 9.58
N ASN A 227 12.76 -13.65 9.21
CA ASN A 227 12.28 -13.30 7.89
C ASN A 227 12.42 -11.77 7.71
N PRO A 228 13.53 -11.29 7.14
CA PRO A 228 13.87 -9.86 7.11
C PRO A 228 13.08 -9.07 6.05
N GLY A 229 12.08 -9.64 5.39
CA GLY A 229 11.34 -8.96 4.33
C GLY A 229 9.88 -9.38 4.25
N SER A 230 9.26 -9.75 5.37
CA SER A 230 7.86 -10.13 5.44
C SER A 230 7.22 -9.59 6.70
N GLY A 231 6.02 -9.03 6.56
CA GLY A 231 5.12 -8.83 7.68
C GLY A 231 4.59 -10.17 8.19
N ALA A 232 4.24 -10.20 9.46
CA ALA A 232 3.84 -11.41 10.16
C ALA A 232 2.93 -11.11 11.36
N VAL A 233 2.22 -12.15 11.79
CA VAL A 233 1.49 -12.17 13.06
C VAL A 233 2.13 -13.21 13.96
N PHE A 234 2.33 -12.84 15.22
CA PHE A 234 2.95 -13.66 16.24
C PHE A 234 1.95 -13.95 17.36
N ARG A 235 2.26 -14.98 18.16
CA ARG A 235 1.60 -15.20 19.45
C ARG A 235 2.57 -15.72 20.51
N CYS A 236 2.33 -15.38 21.76
CA CYS A 236 3.09 -15.85 22.93
C CYS A 236 2.21 -15.86 24.19
N GLU A 237 2.67 -16.43 25.30
CA GLU A 237 2.06 -16.23 26.60
C GLU A 237 2.26 -14.79 27.09
N LEU A 238 1.48 -14.35 28.09
CA LEU A 238 1.48 -12.97 28.59
C LEU A 238 2.83 -12.53 29.21
N ASP A 239 3.71 -13.47 29.53
CA ASP A 239 5.08 -13.22 30.00
C ASP A 239 6.13 -13.27 28.87
N GLY A 240 5.70 -13.40 27.61
CA GLY A 240 6.55 -13.52 26.44
C GLY A 240 6.93 -14.96 26.07
N SER A 241 6.67 -15.95 26.94
CA SER A 241 7.09 -17.32 26.65
C SER A 241 6.27 -17.98 25.53
N GLY A 242 6.82 -19.03 24.91
CA GLY A 242 6.18 -19.78 23.83
C GLY A 242 5.95 -18.99 22.55
N LEU A 243 6.86 -18.08 22.19
CA LEU A 243 6.77 -17.28 20.96
C LEU A 243 6.65 -18.17 19.71
N GLU A 244 5.60 -17.94 18.93
CA GLU A 244 5.29 -18.65 17.69
C GLU A 244 4.90 -17.67 16.57
N ILE A 245 5.32 -17.96 15.33
CA ILE A 245 4.81 -17.28 14.14
C ILE A 245 3.46 -17.92 13.78
N PHE A 246 2.42 -17.10 13.68
CA PHE A 246 1.07 -17.54 13.34
C PHE A 246 0.79 -17.47 11.85
N CYS A 247 1.13 -16.35 11.19
CA CYS A 247 0.90 -16.11 9.76
C CYS A 247 1.97 -15.16 9.20
N VAL A 248 2.33 -15.30 7.91
CA VAL A 248 3.36 -14.49 7.22
C VAL A 248 2.85 -13.97 5.87
N GLY A 249 3.68 -13.20 5.16
CA GLY A 249 3.37 -12.69 3.83
C GLY A 249 2.38 -11.53 3.81
N LEU A 250 2.31 -10.79 4.91
CA LEU A 250 1.53 -9.56 5.05
C LEU A 250 2.44 -8.35 4.75
N ARG A 251 1.86 -7.22 4.34
CA ARG A 251 2.61 -5.98 4.10
C ARG A 251 2.65 -5.09 5.33
N ASN A 252 1.50 -4.70 5.83
CA ASN A 252 1.37 -3.90 7.04
C ASN A 252 0.02 -4.17 7.71
N PRO A 253 -0.10 -5.28 8.46
CA PRO A 253 -1.29 -5.65 9.22
C PRO A 253 -1.40 -4.81 10.49
N GLN A 254 -1.83 -3.54 10.40
CA GLN A 254 -1.74 -2.57 11.50
C GLN A 254 -2.57 -2.93 12.73
N GLU A 255 -3.66 -3.69 12.63
CA GLU A 255 -4.42 -4.05 13.83
C GLU A 255 -5.02 -5.45 13.71
N LEU A 256 -5.24 -6.10 14.85
CA LEU A 256 -5.75 -7.46 14.95
C LEU A 256 -7.05 -7.49 15.75
N CYS A 257 -8.07 -8.18 15.25
CA CYS A 257 -9.28 -8.43 16.03
C CYS A 257 -9.75 -9.89 15.92
N PHE A 258 -10.38 -10.37 17.00
CA PHE A 258 -11.10 -11.64 17.00
C PHE A 258 -12.60 -11.41 16.88
N ASP A 259 -13.28 -12.33 16.20
CA ASP A 259 -14.75 -12.43 16.28
C ASP A 259 -15.20 -13.32 17.48
N ASP A 260 -16.51 -13.47 17.64
CA ASP A 260 -17.11 -14.28 18.72
C ASP A 260 -16.77 -15.77 18.68
N TYR A 261 -16.24 -16.27 17.57
CA TYR A 261 -15.85 -17.67 17.37
C TYR A 261 -14.34 -17.87 17.40
N GLY A 262 -13.57 -16.82 17.72
CA GLY A 262 -12.13 -16.85 17.80
C GLY A 262 -11.44 -17.04 16.45
N ASN A 263 -12.03 -16.53 15.37
CA ASN A 263 -11.36 -16.32 14.09
C ASN A 263 -10.58 -14.99 14.15
N LEU A 264 -9.35 -14.98 13.64
CA LEU A 264 -8.45 -13.83 13.71
C LEU A 264 -8.45 -13.07 12.38
N TRP A 265 -8.54 -11.74 12.44
CA TRP A 265 -8.72 -10.86 11.29
C TRP A 265 -7.76 -9.68 11.33
N THR A 266 -7.41 -9.17 10.16
CA THR A 266 -6.66 -7.92 9.99
C THR A 266 -6.98 -7.25 8.65
N GLY A 267 -6.75 -5.94 8.59
CA GLY A 267 -6.60 -5.21 7.33
C GLY A 267 -5.13 -5.10 6.95
N ASP A 268 -4.79 -5.33 5.68
CA ASP A 268 -3.41 -5.31 5.20
C ASP A 268 -3.25 -4.36 4.01
N ASN A 269 -2.25 -3.48 4.09
CA ASN A 269 -2.06 -2.38 3.14
C ASN A 269 -1.62 -2.84 1.74
N ASN A 270 -1.97 -2.06 0.71
CA ASN A 270 -1.52 -2.24 -0.68
C ASN A 270 -0.05 -1.82 -0.88
N CYS A 271 0.58 -2.04 -2.04
CA CYS A 271 1.98 -1.72 -2.31
C CYS A 271 2.25 -0.41 -3.08
N ASP A 272 1.25 0.46 -3.17
CA ASP A 272 1.31 1.74 -3.88
C ASP A 272 1.63 1.60 -5.38
N ALA A 273 1.19 0.50 -6.00
CA ALA A 273 1.42 0.20 -7.42
C ALA A 273 0.12 -0.11 -8.21
N GLY A 274 -1.03 0.34 -7.71
CA GLY A 274 -2.35 0.11 -8.32
C GLY A 274 -3.07 -1.15 -7.83
N ASP A 275 -2.50 -1.86 -6.84
CA ASP A 275 -3.20 -2.88 -6.06
C ASP A 275 -4.06 -2.25 -4.95
N SER A 276 -4.92 -3.08 -4.34
CA SER A 276 -5.87 -2.64 -3.31
C SER A 276 -5.57 -3.29 -1.95
N ALA A 277 -5.87 -2.58 -0.86
CA ALA A 277 -5.74 -3.12 0.48
C ALA A 277 -6.71 -4.30 0.69
N ARG A 278 -6.45 -5.09 1.73
CA ARG A 278 -6.96 -6.46 1.84
C ARG A 278 -7.57 -6.72 3.21
N ILE A 279 -8.74 -7.35 3.25
CA ILE A 279 -9.26 -7.99 4.47
C ILE A 279 -8.80 -9.44 4.49
N VAL A 280 -8.10 -9.83 5.55
CA VAL A 280 -7.46 -11.13 5.65
C VAL A 280 -8.01 -11.92 6.84
N TYR A 281 -8.56 -13.10 6.56
CA TYR A 281 -8.76 -14.13 7.58
C TYR A 281 -7.42 -14.82 7.83
N LEU A 282 -6.84 -14.56 9.00
CA LEU A 282 -5.53 -15.06 9.39
C LEU A 282 -5.64 -16.52 9.81
N THR A 283 -4.97 -17.40 9.05
CA THR A 283 -4.94 -18.84 9.31
C THR A 283 -3.58 -19.26 9.81
N GLU A 284 -3.58 -20.21 10.75
CA GLU A 284 -2.33 -20.77 11.29
C GLU A 284 -1.48 -21.35 10.15
N GLY A 285 -0.21 -20.96 10.08
CA GLY A 285 0.74 -21.35 9.04
C GLY A 285 0.44 -20.78 7.66
N GLY A 286 -0.46 -19.79 7.54
CA GLY A 286 -0.80 -19.12 6.28
C GLY A 286 0.32 -18.20 5.78
N ASP A 287 0.48 -18.12 4.46
CA ASP A 287 1.34 -17.16 3.76
C ASP A 287 0.50 -16.33 2.79
N CYS A 288 0.44 -15.01 3.01
CA CYS A 288 -0.37 -14.07 2.23
C CYS A 288 0.41 -13.44 1.05
N GLY A 289 1.64 -13.91 0.78
CA GLY A 289 2.36 -13.70 -0.48
C GLY A 289 3.27 -12.46 -0.57
N TRP A 290 3.06 -11.42 0.24
CA TRP A 290 3.85 -10.18 0.15
C TRP A 290 5.30 -10.41 0.61
N ARG A 291 6.25 -9.74 -0.03
CA ARG A 291 7.65 -9.59 0.44
C ARG A 291 8.10 -8.15 0.19
N MET A 292 8.74 -7.53 1.18
CA MET A 292 9.18 -6.13 1.13
C MET A 292 10.08 -5.85 -0.08
N ASN A 293 10.95 -6.80 -0.44
CA ASN A 293 11.90 -6.65 -1.54
C ASN A 293 11.21 -6.36 -2.89
N TYR A 294 9.95 -6.80 -3.06
CA TYR A 294 9.14 -6.52 -4.25
C TYR A 294 8.89 -5.03 -4.43
N GLN A 295 8.81 -4.26 -3.34
CA GLN A 295 8.57 -2.81 -3.36
C GLN A 295 9.57 -2.05 -4.24
N TYR A 296 10.77 -2.59 -4.43
CA TYR A 296 11.87 -1.94 -5.16
C TYR A 296 12.06 -2.48 -6.58
N LEU A 297 11.28 -3.48 -6.99
CA LEU A 297 11.26 -3.96 -8.37
C LEU A 297 10.30 -3.13 -9.23
N PRO A 298 10.65 -2.78 -10.48
CA PRO A 298 9.78 -2.01 -11.37
C PRO A 298 8.39 -2.65 -11.58
N ASP A 299 8.32 -3.98 -11.58
CA ASP A 299 7.09 -4.75 -11.77
C ASP A 299 6.54 -5.34 -10.46
N ARG A 300 7.16 -5.04 -9.32
CA ARG A 300 6.81 -5.56 -8.00
C ARG A 300 6.87 -7.09 -7.87
N GLY A 301 7.81 -7.74 -8.56
CA GLY A 301 8.04 -9.19 -8.44
C GLY A 301 6.79 -9.99 -8.82
N PRO A 302 6.50 -11.14 -8.19
CA PRO A 302 5.27 -11.89 -8.47
C PRO A 302 3.97 -11.17 -8.06
N TRP A 303 4.02 -10.20 -7.15
CA TRP A 303 2.82 -9.60 -6.53
C TRP A 303 1.84 -8.99 -7.55
N MET A 304 2.36 -8.16 -8.46
CA MET A 304 1.53 -7.47 -9.47
C MET A 304 1.27 -8.31 -10.73
N PRO A 305 2.28 -8.87 -11.41
CA PRO A 305 2.10 -9.59 -12.67
C PRO A 305 1.27 -10.87 -12.48
N GLU A 306 1.34 -11.50 -11.31
CA GLU A 306 0.54 -12.70 -10.99
C GLU A 306 -0.68 -12.39 -10.11
N SER A 307 -0.96 -11.10 -9.83
CA SER A 307 -2.16 -10.65 -9.10
C SER A 307 -2.38 -11.33 -7.73
N TRP A 308 -1.30 -11.51 -6.94
CA TRP A 308 -1.39 -12.18 -5.63
C TRP A 308 -2.21 -11.40 -4.59
N TRP A 309 -2.40 -10.11 -4.80
CA TRP A 309 -3.19 -9.24 -3.93
C TRP A 309 -4.72 -9.39 -4.06
N LYS A 310 -5.20 -10.07 -5.11
CA LYS A 310 -6.63 -10.25 -5.35
C LYS A 310 -7.22 -11.39 -4.49
N PRO A 311 -8.52 -11.31 -4.13
CA PRO A 311 -9.28 -12.45 -3.67
C PRO A 311 -9.12 -13.67 -4.56
N ALA A 312 -9.40 -14.83 -3.98
CA ALA A 312 -9.18 -16.12 -4.62
C ALA A 312 -9.80 -16.19 -6.02
N HIS A 313 -8.99 -16.53 -7.02
CA HIS A 313 -9.42 -16.68 -8.41
C HIS A 313 -8.67 -17.84 -9.09
N GLN A 314 -9.15 -18.26 -10.26
CA GLN A 314 -8.56 -19.37 -11.00
C GLN A 314 -7.15 -19.03 -11.49
N GLY A 315 -6.19 -19.94 -11.29
CA GLY A 315 -4.80 -19.79 -11.74
C GLY A 315 -3.86 -19.19 -10.69
N GLN A 316 -4.37 -18.76 -9.54
CA GLN A 316 -3.56 -18.27 -8.42
C GLN A 316 -2.76 -19.42 -7.76
N PRO A 317 -1.56 -19.17 -7.23
CA PRO A 317 -0.77 -20.19 -6.53
C PRO A 317 -1.54 -20.87 -5.40
N ALA A 318 -1.36 -22.18 -5.27
CA ALA A 318 -2.15 -23.00 -4.36
C ALA A 318 -1.78 -22.82 -2.88
N PHE A 319 -0.54 -22.40 -2.58
CA PHE A 319 -0.05 -22.08 -1.23
C PHE A 319 -0.65 -20.81 -0.63
N LEU A 320 -1.12 -19.89 -1.48
CA LEU A 320 -1.44 -18.53 -1.07
C LEU A 320 -2.71 -18.50 -0.21
N ASN A 321 -2.60 -17.91 0.99
CA ASN A 321 -3.76 -17.50 1.77
C ASN A 321 -4.28 -16.16 1.24
N ALA A 322 -4.97 -16.22 0.08
CA ALA A 322 -5.53 -15.04 -0.58
C ALA A 322 -6.49 -14.26 0.34
N PRO A 323 -6.62 -12.94 0.19
CA PRO A 323 -7.55 -12.18 1.03
C PRO A 323 -9.01 -12.61 0.81
N ILE A 324 -9.85 -12.27 1.79
CA ILE A 324 -11.30 -12.48 1.72
C ILE A 324 -11.92 -11.44 0.77
N ALA A 325 -11.46 -10.20 0.84
CA ALA A 325 -11.88 -9.11 -0.02
C ALA A 325 -10.75 -8.10 -0.21
N ASN A 326 -10.79 -7.37 -1.33
CA ASN A 326 -10.13 -6.07 -1.40
C ASN A 326 -11.11 -5.02 -0.89
N LEU A 327 -10.75 -4.36 0.20
CA LEU A 327 -11.53 -3.32 0.86
C LEU A 327 -10.52 -2.33 1.47
N THR A 328 -10.91 -1.06 1.61
CA THR A 328 -10.04 0.05 2.09
C THR A 328 -8.89 0.39 1.13
N SER A 329 -8.19 1.48 1.41
CA SER A 329 -6.94 1.84 0.72
C SER A 329 -5.75 2.03 1.67
N GLY A 330 -5.98 2.44 2.92
CA GLY A 330 -4.96 2.62 3.96
C GLY A 330 -5.44 2.12 5.32
N PRO A 331 -5.68 0.81 5.50
CA PRO A 331 -6.20 0.29 6.76
C PRO A 331 -5.21 0.54 7.91
N SER A 332 -5.68 1.17 8.99
CA SER A 332 -4.83 1.55 10.13
C SER A 332 -5.29 1.08 11.51
N GLY A 333 -6.57 0.76 11.68
CA GLY A 333 -7.12 0.17 12.91
C GLY A 333 -8.33 -0.70 12.60
N ILE A 334 -8.57 -1.77 13.36
CA ILE A 334 -9.71 -2.68 13.17
C ILE A 334 -10.26 -3.20 14.50
N SER A 335 -11.57 -3.16 14.67
CA SER A 335 -12.24 -3.77 15.82
C SER A 335 -13.51 -4.52 15.40
N TYR A 336 -13.97 -5.44 16.25
CA TYR A 336 -15.19 -6.21 16.06
C TYR A 336 -16.17 -5.89 17.17
N TYR A 337 -17.43 -5.66 16.80
CA TYR A 337 -18.49 -5.29 17.73
C TYR A 337 -18.57 -6.25 18.92
N PRO A 338 -18.38 -5.78 20.18
CA PRO A 338 -18.31 -6.68 21.32
C PRO A 338 -19.68 -7.27 21.69
N GLY A 339 -20.80 -6.69 21.26
CA GLY A 339 -22.14 -7.28 21.39
C GLY A 339 -23.17 -6.41 22.13
N THR A 340 -22.74 -5.39 22.89
CA THR A 340 -23.64 -4.43 23.55
C THR A 340 -23.22 -2.98 23.27
N GLY A 341 -24.16 -2.03 23.44
CA GLY A 341 -23.95 -0.60 23.22
C GLY A 341 -24.42 -0.06 21.87
N LEU A 342 -24.56 -0.92 20.87
CA LEU A 342 -25.15 -0.61 19.55
C LEU A 342 -26.44 -1.42 19.32
N PRO A 343 -27.30 -1.01 18.36
CA PRO A 343 -28.49 -1.78 18.01
C PRO A 343 -28.15 -3.20 17.50
N GLU A 344 -29.08 -4.14 17.63
CA GLU A 344 -28.90 -5.56 17.23
C GLU A 344 -28.45 -5.72 15.76
N SER A 345 -28.81 -4.78 14.88
CA SER A 345 -28.37 -4.76 13.48
C SER A 345 -26.86 -4.63 13.27
N PHE A 346 -26.09 -4.32 14.32
CA PHE A 346 -24.63 -4.25 14.31
C PHE A 346 -23.95 -5.54 14.78
N SER A 347 -24.73 -6.56 15.14
CA SER A 347 -24.21 -7.90 15.40
C SER A 347 -23.32 -8.37 14.24
N GLU A 348 -22.23 -9.05 14.57
CA GLU A 348 -21.28 -9.60 13.59
C GLU A 348 -20.53 -8.56 12.71
N SER A 349 -20.56 -7.28 13.09
CA SER A 349 -19.91 -6.20 12.34
C SER A 349 -18.46 -5.97 12.76
N PHE A 350 -17.61 -5.77 11.74
CA PHE A 350 -16.25 -5.24 11.86
C PHE A 350 -16.25 -3.76 11.52
N PHE A 351 -15.32 -3.02 12.13
CA PHE A 351 -15.08 -1.60 11.90
C PHE A 351 -13.60 -1.42 11.61
N ILE A 352 -13.27 -0.74 10.51
CA ILE A 352 -11.89 -0.56 10.06
C ILE A 352 -11.63 0.90 9.69
N ALA A 353 -10.58 1.49 10.25
CA ALA A 353 -10.11 2.83 9.90
C ALA A 353 -9.41 2.80 8.54
N ASP A 354 -9.70 3.79 7.68
CA ASP A 354 -9.11 3.99 6.36
C ASP A 354 -8.39 5.35 6.35
N PHE A 355 -7.08 5.32 6.60
CA PHE A 355 -6.22 6.48 6.72
C PHE A 355 -5.61 6.84 5.37
N LEU A 356 -6.06 7.93 4.76
CA LEU A 356 -5.65 8.31 3.41
C LEU A 356 -5.00 9.70 3.32
N GLY A 357 -4.50 10.21 4.45
CA GLY A 357 -3.74 11.47 4.53
C GLY A 357 -4.57 12.75 4.49
N GLY A 358 -5.89 12.65 4.33
CA GLY A 358 -6.80 13.77 4.40
C GLY A 358 -8.17 13.35 4.89
N LYS A 359 -8.75 14.18 5.77
CA LYS A 359 -10.01 13.87 6.46
C LYS A 359 -11.18 13.62 5.50
N ASP A 360 -11.27 14.33 4.37
CA ASP A 360 -12.46 14.32 3.50
C ASP A 360 -12.69 12.97 2.79
N TRP A 361 -11.65 12.14 2.72
CA TRP A 361 -11.69 10.79 2.17
C TRP A 361 -11.15 9.75 3.15
N SER A 362 -11.13 10.05 4.45
CA SER A 362 -10.76 9.11 5.51
C SER A 362 -11.92 8.92 6.48
N GLY A 363 -11.91 7.79 7.18
CA GLY A 363 -12.92 7.48 8.20
C GLY A 363 -12.93 6.01 8.59
N ILE A 364 -14.06 5.54 9.12
CA ILE A 364 -14.30 4.17 9.53
C ILE A 364 -15.28 3.52 8.55
N ARG A 365 -14.85 2.43 7.90
CA ARG A 365 -15.75 1.54 7.16
C ARG A 365 -16.29 0.47 8.10
N ARG A 366 -17.54 0.07 7.89
CA ARG A 366 -18.13 -1.09 8.55
C ARG A 366 -18.31 -2.20 7.53
N PHE A 367 -18.03 -3.44 7.91
CA PHE A 367 -18.26 -4.60 7.05
C PHE A 367 -18.69 -5.85 7.82
N MET A 368 -19.30 -6.80 7.12
CA MET A 368 -19.64 -8.12 7.64
C MET A 368 -19.14 -9.21 6.70
N VAL A 369 -18.91 -10.40 7.26
CA VAL A 369 -18.54 -11.59 6.50
C VAL A 369 -19.51 -12.71 6.82
N GLU A 370 -19.68 -13.63 5.89
CA GLU A 370 -20.46 -14.85 6.11
C GLU A 370 -19.63 -16.10 5.84
N PRO A 371 -19.85 -17.21 6.58
CA PRO A 371 -19.14 -18.45 6.34
C PRO A 371 -19.44 -19.05 4.97
N ILE A 372 -18.39 -19.45 4.24
CA ILE A 372 -18.50 -20.28 3.03
C ILE A 372 -17.46 -21.40 3.08
N GLY A 373 -17.94 -22.64 3.11
CA GLY A 373 -17.10 -23.81 3.30
C GLY A 373 -16.40 -23.80 4.66
N ALA A 374 -15.06 -23.86 4.66
CA ALA A 374 -14.23 -23.70 5.87
C ALA A 374 -13.73 -22.25 6.08
N GLY A 375 -14.00 -21.35 5.16
CA GLY A 375 -13.61 -19.93 5.22
C GLY A 375 -14.79 -18.98 5.21
N PHE A 376 -14.58 -17.80 4.61
CA PHE A 376 -15.52 -16.68 4.65
C PHE A 376 -15.56 -15.94 3.31
N GLN A 377 -16.64 -15.18 3.10
CA GLN A 377 -16.76 -14.18 2.05
C GLN A 377 -17.35 -12.89 2.62
N LEU A 378 -17.08 -11.76 1.97
CA LEU A 378 -17.70 -10.47 2.31
C LEU A 378 -19.21 -10.54 2.01
N SER A 379 -20.04 -10.14 2.97
CA SER A 379 -21.50 -10.10 2.81
C SER A 379 -22.07 -8.68 2.80
N PHE A 380 -21.33 -7.71 3.35
CA PHE A 380 -21.75 -6.31 3.47
C PHE A 380 -20.55 -5.39 3.67
N ASP A 381 -20.60 -4.18 3.13
CA ASP A 381 -19.72 -3.07 3.48
C ASP A 381 -20.44 -1.71 3.35
N GLU A 382 -20.03 -0.74 4.18
CA GLU A 382 -20.47 0.66 4.10
C GLU A 382 -19.42 1.63 4.65
N GLU A 383 -19.47 2.89 4.21
CA GLU A 383 -18.80 4.00 4.90
C GLU A 383 -19.66 4.39 6.10
N PHE A 384 -19.17 4.09 7.31
CA PHE A 384 -19.94 4.26 8.53
C PHE A 384 -19.67 5.62 9.17
N ILE A 385 -18.42 5.90 9.57
CA ILE A 385 -18.01 7.23 10.06
C ILE A 385 -17.09 7.82 9.00
N TRP A 386 -17.31 9.08 8.59
CA TRP A 386 -16.49 9.70 7.54
C TRP A 386 -16.06 11.11 7.89
N LYS A 387 -15.22 11.73 7.06
CA LYS A 387 -14.71 13.10 7.24
C LYS A 387 -13.81 13.28 8.47
N THR A 388 -13.07 12.24 8.81
CA THR A 388 -12.12 12.23 9.93
C THR A 388 -10.86 11.48 9.51
N LEU A 389 -9.68 12.00 9.84
CA LEU A 389 -8.44 11.31 9.52
C LEU A 389 -8.15 10.27 10.61
N ALA A 390 -8.92 9.19 10.57
CA ALA A 390 -8.93 8.18 11.60
C ALA A 390 -7.69 7.31 11.54
N THR A 391 -6.94 7.24 12.65
CA THR A 391 -5.83 6.28 12.79
C THR A 391 -6.32 4.97 13.38
N ASP A 392 -7.27 4.99 14.31
CA ASP A 392 -7.72 3.81 15.04
C ASP A 392 -9.20 3.87 15.46
N VAL A 393 -9.80 2.72 15.76
CA VAL A 393 -11.18 2.56 16.22
C VAL A 393 -11.32 1.38 17.20
N ASP A 394 -11.92 1.62 18.37
CA ASP A 394 -12.26 0.56 19.33
C ASP A 394 -13.46 0.94 20.22
N PHE A 395 -13.86 0.05 21.12
CA PHE A 395 -15.06 0.18 21.94
C PHE A 395 -14.78 0.55 23.40
N MET A 396 -15.41 1.62 23.86
CA MET A 396 -15.48 1.95 25.29
C MET A 396 -16.19 0.84 26.09
N PRO A 397 -15.99 0.75 27.42
CA PRO A 397 -16.66 -0.28 28.24
C PRO A 397 -18.18 -0.30 28.14
N ASN A 398 -18.78 0.85 27.85
CA ASN A 398 -20.22 1.01 27.64
C ASN A 398 -20.69 0.61 26.22
N GLY A 399 -19.79 0.18 25.34
CA GLY A 399 -20.09 -0.25 23.97
C GLY A 399 -20.29 0.88 22.95
N SER A 400 -19.99 2.13 23.29
CA SER A 400 -19.84 3.18 22.28
C SER A 400 -18.53 3.01 21.51
N LEU A 401 -18.50 3.52 20.27
CA LEU A 401 -17.29 3.53 19.45
C LEU A 401 -16.44 4.75 19.80
N MET A 402 -15.15 4.56 19.95
CA MET A 402 -14.15 5.61 20.04
C MET A 402 -13.35 5.63 18.74
N VAL A 403 -13.04 6.83 18.23
CA VAL A 403 -12.26 7.03 17.00
C VAL A 403 -11.19 8.08 17.27
N SER A 404 -9.92 7.72 17.03
CA SER A 404 -8.82 8.67 17.07
C SER A 404 -8.72 9.46 15.78
N ASP A 405 -8.20 10.68 15.84
CA ASP A 405 -8.16 11.59 14.70
C ASP A 405 -6.85 12.38 14.68
N TRP A 406 -6.08 12.13 13.62
CA TRP A 406 -4.75 12.68 13.35
C TRP A 406 -4.78 14.12 12.81
N ILE A 407 -5.97 14.70 12.63
CA ILE A 407 -6.21 16.04 12.10
C ILE A 407 -5.93 16.15 10.59
N GLU A 408 -4.67 16.12 10.19
CA GLU A 408 -4.26 16.37 8.81
C GLU A 408 -2.87 15.82 8.46
N GLY A 409 -2.69 15.52 7.17
CA GLY A 409 -1.41 15.11 6.61
C GLY A 409 -0.92 13.77 7.13
N TRP A 410 0.40 13.60 7.12
CA TRP A 410 1.05 12.32 7.43
C TRP A 410 2.05 12.40 8.59
N TYR A 411 2.44 13.61 9.02
CA TYR A 411 3.57 13.83 9.94
C TYR A 411 3.16 14.17 11.38
N GLY A 412 1.90 14.52 11.58
CA GLY A 412 1.39 14.94 12.88
C GLY A 412 1.72 16.40 13.12
N VAL A 413 0.71 17.17 13.53
CA VAL A 413 0.84 18.63 13.73
C VAL A 413 0.97 19.00 15.21
N GLY A 414 1.29 18.02 16.07
CA GLY A 414 1.33 18.19 17.52
C GLY A 414 -0.06 18.39 18.13
N LYS A 415 -1.10 17.86 17.47
CA LYS A 415 -2.50 17.91 17.90
C LYS A 415 -3.17 16.56 17.66
N GLY A 416 -4.30 16.33 18.31
CA GLY A 416 -5.06 15.10 18.14
C GLY A 416 -6.44 15.21 18.78
N ARG A 417 -7.35 14.34 18.36
CA ARG A 417 -8.70 14.26 18.93
C ARG A 417 -9.10 12.80 19.15
N LEU A 418 -10.02 12.62 20.09
CA LEU A 418 -10.80 11.39 20.28
C LEU A 418 -12.28 11.73 20.16
N TRP A 419 -12.98 11.00 19.28
CA TRP A 419 -14.41 11.13 19.05
C TRP A 419 -15.14 9.93 19.63
N GLU A 420 -16.14 10.16 20.48
CA GLU A 420 -17.05 9.11 20.93
C GLU A 420 -18.32 9.14 20.07
N VAL A 421 -18.65 8.00 19.47
CA VAL A 421 -19.84 7.78 18.64
C VAL A 421 -20.79 6.85 19.38
N GLN A 422 -21.97 7.37 19.72
CA GLN A 422 -22.97 6.68 20.53
C GLN A 422 -24.24 6.41 19.72
N SER A 423 -24.86 5.26 19.97
CA SER A 423 -26.20 4.98 19.45
C SER A 423 -27.25 5.86 20.14
N THR A 424 -28.21 6.37 19.39
CA THR A 424 -29.40 7.05 19.94
C THR A 424 -30.42 6.08 20.53
N ASP A 425 -30.29 4.77 20.27
CA ASP A 425 -31.11 3.73 20.86
C ASP A 425 -30.88 3.66 22.39
N GLU A 426 -31.89 4.04 23.16
CA GLU A 426 -31.84 4.07 24.62
C GLU A 426 -31.64 2.68 25.24
N PHE A 427 -32.23 1.64 24.65
CA PHE A 427 -32.08 0.28 25.16
C PHE A 427 -30.64 -0.22 24.99
N ALA A 428 -30.07 -0.04 23.79
CA ALA A 428 -28.68 -0.39 23.52
C ALA A 428 -27.70 0.32 24.46
N ARG A 429 -27.91 1.62 24.72
CA ARG A 429 -27.10 2.39 25.66
C ARG A 429 -27.23 1.91 27.11
N LEU A 430 -28.43 1.56 27.55
CA LEU A 430 -28.65 1.05 28.91
C LEU A 430 -27.97 -0.31 29.12
N GLU A 431 -28.08 -1.21 28.14
CA GLU A 431 -27.39 -2.51 28.15
C GLU A 431 -25.85 -2.34 28.17
N GLY A 432 -25.34 -1.41 27.36
CA GLY A 432 -23.95 -1.01 27.38
C GLY A 432 -23.48 -0.49 28.74
N LYS A 433 -24.25 0.38 29.39
CA LYS A 433 -23.94 0.88 30.75
C LYS A 433 -23.89 -0.24 31.79
N GLU A 434 -24.77 -1.23 31.73
CA GLU A 434 -24.71 -2.39 32.62
C GLU A 434 -23.48 -3.26 32.33
N THR A 435 -23.10 -3.40 31.05
CA THR A 435 -21.87 -4.10 30.63
C THR A 435 -20.63 -3.43 31.24
N ALA A 436 -20.53 -2.09 31.17
CA ALA A 436 -19.42 -1.34 31.76
C ALA A 436 -19.26 -1.60 33.26
N LYS A 437 -20.38 -1.67 34.01
CA LYS A 437 -20.35 -2.00 35.45
C LYS A 437 -19.79 -3.39 35.72
N ILE A 438 -20.13 -4.37 34.88
CA ILE A 438 -19.63 -5.75 35.00
C ILE A 438 -18.12 -5.80 34.72
N LEU A 439 -17.65 -5.14 33.66
CA LEU A 439 -16.22 -5.06 33.33
C LEU A 439 -15.42 -4.38 34.45
N ARG A 440 -15.91 -3.26 34.99
CA ARG A 440 -15.32 -2.60 36.17
C ARG A 440 -15.28 -3.53 37.39
N LYS A 441 -16.30 -4.37 37.58
CA LYS A 441 -16.33 -5.36 38.66
C LYS A 441 -15.22 -6.41 38.51
N PHE A 442 -14.96 -6.87 37.29
CA PHE A 442 -13.83 -7.77 37.01
C PHE A 442 -12.48 -7.11 37.30
N TRP A 443 -12.32 -5.86 36.87
CA TRP A 443 -11.12 -5.07 37.14
C TRP A 443 -10.83 -4.97 38.64
N ASP A 444 -11.81 -4.47 39.39
CA ASP A 444 -11.77 -4.36 40.85
C ASP A 444 -11.48 -5.70 41.53
N SER A 445 -12.14 -6.78 41.09
CA SER A 445 -11.98 -8.11 41.66
C SER A 445 -10.55 -8.64 41.52
N THR A 446 -9.90 -8.33 40.41
CA THR A 446 -8.52 -8.71 40.12
C THR A 446 -7.56 -7.94 41.03
N GLN A 447 -7.67 -6.61 41.06
CA GLN A 447 -6.81 -5.77 41.89
C GLN A 447 -6.95 -6.10 43.39
N LYS A 448 -8.18 -6.26 43.87
CA LYS A 448 -8.47 -6.60 45.28
C LYS A 448 -8.22 -8.06 45.61
N GLN A 449 -7.83 -8.89 44.64
CA GLN A 449 -7.69 -10.35 44.77
C GLN A 449 -8.91 -11.00 45.45
N THR A 450 -10.10 -10.52 45.09
CA THR A 450 -11.38 -10.99 45.63
C THR A 450 -12.24 -11.45 44.46
N PRO A 451 -12.07 -12.70 43.98
CA PRO A 451 -12.74 -13.20 42.79
C PRO A 451 -14.26 -13.12 42.91
N LEU A 452 -14.93 -12.91 41.77
CA LEU A 452 -16.39 -12.95 41.72
C LEU A 452 -16.92 -14.35 42.13
N PRO A 453 -18.15 -14.43 42.68
CA PRO A 453 -18.77 -15.72 42.98
C PRO A 453 -18.82 -16.61 41.74
N THR A 454 -18.43 -17.88 41.88
CA THR A 454 -18.33 -18.77 40.69
C THR A 454 -19.67 -19.04 40.02
N SER A 455 -20.78 -18.94 40.74
CA SER A 455 -22.13 -18.99 40.15
C SER A 455 -22.41 -17.80 39.23
N GLU A 456 -21.87 -16.63 39.56
CA GLU A 456 -21.97 -15.44 38.72
C GLU A 456 -21.09 -15.59 37.48
N LEU A 457 -19.84 -16.01 37.65
CA LEU A 457 -18.92 -16.28 36.53
C LEU A 457 -19.53 -17.25 35.50
N VAL A 458 -20.12 -18.35 35.96
CA VAL A 458 -20.80 -19.32 35.07
C VAL A 458 -21.96 -18.67 34.30
N SER A 459 -22.74 -17.80 34.94
CA SER A 459 -23.85 -17.11 34.26
C SER A 459 -23.37 -16.12 33.19
N LEU A 460 -22.21 -15.50 33.41
CA LEU A 460 -21.62 -14.51 32.50
C LEU A 460 -21.00 -15.14 31.24
N LEU A 461 -20.78 -16.46 31.20
CA LEU A 461 -20.33 -17.15 29.98
C LEU A 461 -21.35 -17.07 28.82
N SER A 462 -22.62 -16.76 29.11
CA SER A 462 -23.67 -16.51 28.10
C SER A 462 -24.01 -15.03 27.91
N HIS A 463 -23.19 -14.11 28.43
CA HIS A 463 -23.43 -12.68 28.29
C HIS A 463 -23.36 -12.24 26.80
N PRO A 464 -24.20 -11.30 26.33
CA PRO A 464 -24.16 -10.82 24.94
C PRO A 464 -22.82 -10.16 24.58
N ASP A 465 -22.21 -9.42 25.51
CA ASP A 465 -20.88 -8.82 25.30
C ASP A 465 -19.74 -9.86 25.43
N ARG A 466 -18.91 -9.98 24.39
CA ARG A 466 -17.74 -10.86 24.30
C ARG A 466 -16.70 -10.60 25.38
N ARG A 467 -16.42 -9.34 25.69
CA ARG A 467 -15.41 -8.96 26.69
C ARG A 467 -15.82 -9.51 28.04
N VAL A 468 -17.09 -9.41 28.41
CA VAL A 468 -17.63 -10.02 29.65
C VAL A 468 -17.49 -11.55 29.64
N ARG A 469 -17.79 -12.22 28.52
CA ARG A 469 -17.61 -13.68 28.41
C ARG A 469 -16.14 -14.08 28.55
N MET A 470 -15.23 -13.33 27.95
CA MET A 470 -13.78 -13.56 28.05
C MET A 470 -13.29 -13.38 29.49
N GLU A 471 -13.67 -12.30 30.18
CA GLU A 471 -13.33 -12.10 31.60
C GLU A 471 -13.84 -13.23 32.49
N ALA A 472 -15.09 -13.66 32.28
CA ALA A 472 -15.68 -14.77 33.01
C ALA A 472 -14.92 -16.09 32.77
N GLN A 473 -14.54 -16.36 31.52
CA GLN A 473 -13.72 -17.51 31.16
C GLN A 473 -12.35 -17.46 31.83
N PHE A 474 -11.63 -16.33 31.72
CA PHE A 474 -10.29 -16.18 32.25
C PHE A 474 -10.29 -16.30 33.78
N ALA A 475 -11.27 -15.71 34.46
CA ALA A 475 -11.44 -15.86 35.89
C ALA A 475 -11.69 -17.33 36.30
N LEU A 476 -12.53 -18.07 35.57
CA LEU A 476 -12.76 -19.49 35.84
C LEU A 476 -11.52 -20.36 35.57
N ALA A 477 -10.74 -20.03 34.54
CA ALA A 477 -9.49 -20.72 34.24
C ALA A 477 -8.43 -20.45 35.30
N GLU A 478 -8.28 -19.20 35.77
CA GLU A 478 -7.31 -18.85 36.81
C GLU A 478 -7.68 -19.46 38.17
N LEU A 479 -8.97 -19.58 38.46
CA LEU A 479 -9.49 -20.31 39.63
C LEU A 479 -9.46 -21.84 39.49
N GLU A 480 -8.97 -22.37 38.36
CA GLU A 480 -8.89 -23.80 38.05
C GLU A 480 -10.25 -24.52 38.17
N ARG A 481 -11.36 -23.83 37.87
CA ARG A 481 -12.74 -24.35 37.97
C ARG A 481 -13.18 -25.14 36.74
N GLY A 482 -12.35 -26.12 36.35
CA GLY A 482 -12.65 -27.02 35.24
C GLY A 482 -13.94 -27.83 35.44
N ASP A 483 -14.33 -28.10 36.68
CA ASP A 483 -15.60 -28.75 37.02
C ASP A 483 -16.82 -27.94 36.57
N LEU A 484 -16.79 -26.62 36.75
CA LEU A 484 -17.89 -25.72 36.37
C LEU A 484 -17.93 -25.47 34.87
N LEU A 485 -16.76 -25.33 34.23
CA LEU A 485 -16.68 -25.18 32.77
C LEU A 485 -17.19 -26.45 32.09
N LEU A 486 -16.80 -27.63 32.58
CA LEU A 486 -17.32 -28.90 32.10
C LEU A 486 -18.84 -29.02 32.31
N GLN A 487 -19.33 -28.64 33.49
CA GLN A 487 -20.76 -28.64 33.78
C GLN A 487 -21.52 -27.72 32.80
N THR A 488 -21.01 -26.51 32.57
CA THR A 488 -21.60 -25.52 31.65
C THR A 488 -21.62 -26.05 30.23
N PHE A 489 -20.52 -26.65 29.76
CA PHE A 489 -20.44 -27.29 28.44
C PHE A 489 -21.51 -28.37 28.23
N LEU A 490 -21.76 -29.20 29.25
CA LEU A 490 -22.69 -30.32 29.20
C LEU A 490 -24.17 -29.91 29.35
N GLN A 491 -24.45 -28.85 30.11
CA GLN A 491 -25.82 -28.49 30.52
C GLN A 491 -26.38 -27.28 29.79
N SER A 492 -25.53 -26.34 29.35
CA SER A 492 -25.99 -25.13 28.68
C SER A 492 -26.48 -25.42 27.25
N LYS A 493 -27.53 -24.71 26.84
CA LYS A 493 -27.98 -24.67 25.44
C LYS A 493 -27.41 -23.46 24.68
N HIS A 494 -26.76 -22.53 25.37
CA HIS A 494 -26.19 -21.32 24.76
C HIS A 494 -24.85 -21.66 24.11
N GLN A 495 -24.75 -21.54 22.79
CA GLN A 495 -23.57 -21.97 22.03
C GLN A 495 -22.28 -21.29 22.52
N LEU A 496 -22.26 -19.95 22.60
CA LEU A 496 -21.06 -19.21 23.04
C LEU A 496 -20.60 -19.60 24.45
N ALA A 497 -21.50 -19.84 25.40
CA ALA A 497 -21.12 -20.31 26.75
C ALA A 497 -20.41 -21.66 26.72
N ARG A 498 -20.83 -22.56 25.82
CA ARG A 498 -20.17 -23.85 25.60
C ARG A 498 -18.80 -23.66 24.94
N ILE A 499 -18.67 -22.73 23.99
CA ILE A 499 -17.39 -22.39 23.34
C ILE A 499 -16.40 -21.82 24.36
N HIS A 500 -16.78 -20.81 25.13
CA HIS A 500 -15.95 -20.26 26.21
C HIS A 500 -15.61 -21.33 27.27
N SER A 501 -16.50 -22.29 27.52
CA SER A 501 -16.17 -23.44 28.38
C SER A 501 -15.05 -24.30 27.80
N VAL A 502 -15.05 -24.57 26.48
CA VAL A 502 -13.98 -25.31 25.81
C VAL A 502 -12.66 -24.53 25.86
N TRP A 503 -12.69 -23.22 25.61
CA TRP A 503 -11.50 -22.37 25.68
C TRP A 503 -10.91 -22.29 27.10
N GLY A 504 -11.76 -22.11 28.12
CA GLY A 504 -11.34 -22.12 29.52
C GLY A 504 -10.74 -23.47 29.95
N LEU A 505 -11.32 -24.59 29.53
CA LEU A 505 -10.76 -25.93 29.79
C LEU A 505 -9.41 -26.12 29.08
N SER A 506 -9.25 -25.57 27.88
CA SER A 506 -7.98 -25.57 27.14
C SER A 506 -6.90 -24.74 27.86
N GLN A 507 -7.27 -23.60 28.44
CA GLN A 507 -6.36 -22.77 29.26
C GLN A 507 -5.89 -23.51 30.52
N ILE A 508 -6.81 -24.13 31.26
CA ILE A 508 -6.47 -24.93 32.45
C ILE A 508 -5.55 -26.09 32.06
N GLU A 509 -5.88 -26.82 30.99
CA GLU A 509 -5.06 -27.93 30.50
C GLU A 509 -3.65 -27.47 30.11
N ARG A 510 -3.51 -26.28 29.50
CA ARG A 510 -2.20 -25.69 29.15
C ARG A 510 -1.36 -25.35 30.39
N LYS A 511 -2.00 -24.75 31.41
CA LYS A 511 -1.38 -24.34 32.68
C LYS A 511 -0.96 -25.54 33.51
N GLU A 512 -1.83 -26.53 33.67
CA GLU A 512 -1.60 -27.70 34.52
C GLU A 512 -0.81 -28.83 33.84
N GLN A 513 -0.91 -28.94 32.51
CA GLN A 513 -0.39 -30.07 31.71
C GLN A 513 -0.81 -31.45 32.27
N SER A 514 -2.01 -31.54 32.85
CA SER A 514 -2.46 -32.69 33.63
C SER A 514 -2.85 -33.90 32.78
N GLY A 515 -3.16 -33.70 31.49
CA GLY A 515 -3.66 -34.71 30.57
C GLY A 515 -5.07 -35.19 30.92
N ARG A 516 -5.87 -34.39 31.65
CA ARG A 516 -7.10 -34.87 32.32
C ARG A 516 -8.32 -33.97 32.15
N VAL A 517 -8.15 -32.66 32.06
CA VAL A 517 -9.27 -31.71 32.11
C VAL A 517 -9.97 -31.66 30.74
N LEU A 518 -9.23 -31.30 29.69
CA LEU A 518 -9.77 -31.25 28.33
C LEU A 518 -10.10 -32.64 27.73
N PRO A 519 -9.30 -33.71 27.96
CA PRO A 519 -9.54 -35.03 27.36
C PRO A 519 -10.87 -35.69 27.73
N VAL A 520 -11.55 -35.26 28.80
CA VAL A 520 -12.90 -35.71 29.15
C VAL A 520 -13.91 -35.41 28.03
N LEU A 521 -13.65 -34.40 27.19
CA LEU A 521 -14.51 -34.01 26.08
C LEU A 521 -14.25 -34.77 24.77
N VAL A 522 -13.29 -35.70 24.72
CA VAL A 522 -13.00 -36.49 23.50
C VAL A 522 -14.24 -37.20 22.92
N PRO A 523 -15.17 -37.78 23.70
CA PRO A 523 -16.39 -38.37 23.15
C PRO A 523 -17.25 -37.35 22.39
N ALA A 524 -17.33 -36.10 22.88
CA ALA A 524 -18.14 -35.04 22.29
C ALA A 524 -17.66 -34.64 20.89
N LEU A 525 -16.37 -34.84 20.56
CA LEU A 525 -15.83 -34.58 19.22
C LEU A 525 -16.66 -35.21 18.12
N ASN A 526 -17.20 -36.42 18.29
CA ASN A 526 -17.98 -37.09 17.25
C ASN A 526 -19.48 -37.17 17.55
N SER A 527 -19.93 -36.82 18.76
CA SER A 527 -21.33 -36.97 19.18
C SER A 527 -22.08 -35.65 19.34
N ASP A 528 -21.40 -34.51 19.44
CA ASP A 528 -22.08 -33.23 19.61
C ASP A 528 -22.89 -32.88 18.34
N PRO A 529 -24.16 -32.48 18.45
CA PRO A 529 -24.97 -32.14 17.28
C PRO A 529 -24.48 -30.86 16.59
N ASP A 530 -23.85 -29.96 17.33
CA ASP A 530 -23.46 -28.64 16.83
C ASP A 530 -22.10 -28.69 16.13
N PRO A 531 -22.02 -28.39 14.82
CA PRO A 531 -20.76 -28.42 14.09
C PRO A 531 -19.75 -27.38 14.61
N GLU A 532 -20.18 -26.23 15.09
CA GLU A 532 -19.22 -25.24 15.61
C GLU A 532 -18.59 -25.73 16.91
N ILE A 533 -19.36 -26.40 17.77
CA ILE A 533 -18.83 -27.01 18.99
C ILE A 533 -17.82 -28.12 18.65
N ARG A 534 -18.10 -28.95 17.64
CA ARG A 534 -17.14 -29.96 17.18
C ARG A 534 -15.86 -29.32 16.63
N ALA A 535 -15.97 -28.20 15.91
CA ALA A 535 -14.84 -27.44 15.38
C ALA A 535 -13.96 -26.85 16.50
N GLN A 536 -14.57 -26.22 17.51
CA GLN A 536 -13.87 -25.65 18.67
C GLN A 536 -13.21 -26.72 19.53
N LEU A 537 -13.89 -27.86 19.74
CA LEU A 537 -13.30 -29.03 20.40
C LEU A 537 -12.10 -29.56 19.61
N ALA A 538 -12.20 -29.70 18.29
CA ALA A 538 -11.07 -30.15 17.48
C ALA A 538 -9.87 -29.19 17.63
N LYS A 539 -10.08 -27.87 17.46
CA LYS A 539 -9.07 -26.82 17.65
C LYS A 539 -8.38 -26.94 19.01
N ALA A 540 -9.15 -27.01 20.09
CA ALA A 540 -8.62 -27.11 21.46
C ALA A 540 -7.81 -28.40 21.69
N MET A 541 -8.28 -29.55 21.17
CA MET A 541 -7.57 -30.83 21.30
C MET A 541 -6.24 -30.84 20.55
N GLY A 542 -6.18 -30.16 19.41
CA GLY A 542 -4.94 -29.94 18.66
C GLY A 542 -3.95 -29.05 19.41
N GLU A 543 -4.43 -27.92 19.93
CA GLU A 543 -3.62 -26.95 20.68
C GLU A 543 -2.95 -27.59 21.91
N GLN A 544 -3.72 -28.36 22.69
CA GLN A 544 -3.20 -29.07 23.87
C GLN A 544 -2.60 -30.44 23.56
N LYS A 545 -2.42 -30.78 22.27
CA LYS A 545 -1.81 -32.04 21.79
C LYS A 545 -2.41 -33.30 22.45
N VAL A 546 -3.74 -33.34 22.62
CA VAL A 546 -4.44 -34.41 23.35
C VAL A 546 -4.36 -35.77 22.62
N ALA A 547 -3.42 -36.62 23.02
CA ALA A 547 -3.11 -37.87 22.33
C ALA A 547 -4.30 -38.84 22.19
N SER A 548 -5.21 -38.88 23.16
CA SER A 548 -6.41 -39.72 23.13
C SER A 548 -7.41 -39.31 22.04
N ALA A 549 -7.37 -38.05 21.56
CA ALA A 549 -8.26 -37.53 20.54
C ALA A 549 -7.90 -37.99 19.11
N LYS A 550 -6.69 -38.55 18.88
CA LYS A 550 -6.19 -38.89 17.53
C LYS A 550 -7.19 -39.67 16.68
N LYS A 551 -7.88 -40.67 17.25
CA LYS A 551 -8.86 -41.49 16.53
C LYS A 551 -10.09 -40.67 16.14
N ASN A 552 -10.60 -39.87 17.07
CA ASN A 552 -11.80 -39.05 16.87
C ASN A 552 -11.55 -37.94 15.86
N LEU A 553 -10.38 -37.30 15.90
CA LEU A 553 -9.95 -36.30 14.92
C LEU A 553 -9.87 -36.89 13.50
N ARG A 554 -9.33 -38.10 13.33
CA ARG A 554 -9.37 -38.79 12.02
C ARG A 554 -10.78 -39.07 11.53
N ASN A 555 -11.72 -39.38 12.42
CA ASN A 555 -13.13 -39.54 12.05
C ASN A 555 -13.74 -38.21 11.59
N LEU A 556 -13.36 -37.10 12.23
CA LEU A 556 -13.84 -35.75 11.90
C LEU A 556 -13.40 -35.24 10.52
N LEU A 557 -12.36 -35.82 9.91
CA LEU A 557 -12.02 -35.52 8.51
C LEU A 557 -13.16 -35.88 7.53
N LYS A 558 -14.17 -36.63 7.98
CA LYS A 558 -15.36 -37.01 7.21
C LYS A 558 -16.64 -36.30 7.65
N ASP A 559 -16.54 -35.33 8.57
CA ASP A 559 -17.69 -34.59 9.12
C ASP A 559 -18.50 -33.88 8.01
N SER A 560 -19.79 -33.63 8.16
CA SER A 560 -20.54 -32.88 7.15
C SER A 560 -20.10 -31.42 7.03
N SER A 561 -19.58 -30.83 8.11
CA SER A 561 -19.07 -29.45 8.14
C SER A 561 -17.61 -29.39 7.68
N LEU A 562 -17.33 -28.56 6.66
CA LEU A 562 -15.95 -28.32 6.21
C LEU A 562 -15.11 -27.62 7.28
N ARG A 563 -15.71 -26.71 8.07
CA ARG A 563 -15.03 -26.07 9.21
C ARG A 563 -14.56 -27.08 10.25
N VAL A 564 -15.35 -28.13 10.52
CA VAL A 564 -14.93 -29.22 11.42
C VAL A 564 -13.76 -30.00 10.82
N ARG A 565 -13.81 -30.32 9.51
CA ARG A 565 -12.72 -31.00 8.82
C ARG A 565 -11.43 -30.18 8.84
N TYR A 566 -11.52 -28.87 8.65
CA TYR A 566 -10.41 -27.92 8.68
C TYR A 566 -9.65 -28.00 10.02
N PHE A 567 -10.34 -27.78 11.15
CA PHE A 567 -9.68 -27.84 12.46
C PHE A 567 -9.23 -29.26 12.83
N ALA A 568 -9.96 -30.30 12.41
CA ALA A 568 -9.52 -31.67 12.62
C ALA A 568 -8.20 -31.98 11.89
N ALA A 569 -8.04 -31.48 10.66
CA ALA A 569 -6.81 -31.65 9.88
C ALA A 569 -5.62 -30.92 10.55
N LEU A 570 -5.76 -29.62 10.85
CA LEU A 570 -4.70 -28.85 11.55
C LEU A 570 -4.30 -29.53 12.87
N SER A 571 -5.28 -29.99 13.64
CA SER A 571 -5.04 -30.67 14.90
C SER A 571 -4.26 -31.96 14.73
N LEU A 572 -4.59 -32.79 13.72
CA LEU A 572 -3.80 -34.00 13.45
C LEU A 572 -2.34 -33.69 13.12
N GLY A 573 -2.06 -32.56 12.44
CA GLY A 573 -0.71 -32.05 12.21
C GLY A 573 0.05 -31.80 13.52
N LYS A 574 -0.56 -31.07 14.45
CA LYS A 574 0.02 -30.77 15.78
C LYS A 574 0.33 -32.02 16.60
N LEU A 575 -0.43 -33.11 16.40
CA LEU A 575 -0.25 -34.38 17.10
C LEU A 575 0.85 -35.31 16.50
N GLY A 576 1.43 -34.94 15.35
CA GLY A 576 2.66 -35.52 14.78
C GLY A 576 2.53 -36.79 13.90
N GLU A 577 3.66 -37.17 13.29
CA GLU A 577 3.88 -38.26 12.30
C GLU A 577 3.21 -39.60 12.60
N ASN A 578 2.37 -40.05 11.65
CA ASN A 578 1.79 -41.40 11.62
C ASN A 578 1.18 -41.69 10.22
N ASP A 579 1.55 -42.83 9.61
CA ASP A 579 0.97 -43.38 8.38
C ASP A 579 -0.55 -43.29 8.30
N LEU A 580 -1.25 -43.58 9.41
CA LEU A 580 -2.71 -43.57 9.46
C LEU A 580 -3.29 -42.15 9.33
N SER A 581 -2.62 -41.15 9.91
CA SER A 581 -3.03 -39.75 9.80
C SER A 581 -2.78 -39.26 8.37
N SER A 582 -1.58 -39.52 7.82
CA SER A 582 -1.23 -39.12 6.45
C SER A 582 -2.19 -39.71 5.42
N LYS A 583 -2.52 -41.00 5.50
CA LYS A 583 -3.52 -41.63 4.62
C LYS A 583 -4.92 -41.02 4.75
N ALA A 584 -5.34 -40.68 5.97
CA ALA A 584 -6.64 -40.06 6.20
C ALA A 584 -6.69 -38.61 5.67
N LEU A 585 -5.59 -37.86 5.79
CA LEU A 585 -5.45 -36.52 5.22
C LEU A 585 -5.46 -36.56 3.69
N LEU A 586 -4.76 -37.49 3.06
CA LEU A 586 -4.85 -37.67 1.60
C LEU A 586 -6.29 -37.98 1.14
N GLN A 587 -7.02 -38.80 1.90
CA GLN A 587 -8.43 -39.06 1.63
C GLN A 587 -9.29 -37.79 1.74
N LEU A 588 -9.02 -36.92 2.73
CA LEU A 588 -9.69 -35.63 2.86
C LEU A 588 -9.49 -34.77 1.61
N VAL A 589 -8.26 -34.67 1.08
CA VAL A 589 -8.00 -33.85 -0.12
C VAL A 589 -8.67 -34.43 -1.36
N THR A 590 -8.70 -35.76 -1.53
CA THR A 590 -9.44 -36.40 -2.63
C THR A 590 -10.95 -36.13 -2.55
N GLN A 591 -11.50 -36.02 -1.34
CA GLN A 591 -12.92 -35.77 -1.10
C GLN A 591 -13.31 -34.27 -1.10
N ASN A 592 -12.34 -33.37 -1.28
CA ASN A 592 -12.55 -31.93 -1.34
C ASN A 592 -13.09 -31.48 -2.71
N THR A 593 -14.26 -31.99 -3.09
CA THR A 593 -14.87 -31.76 -4.42
C THR A 593 -15.29 -30.31 -4.67
N THR A 594 -15.48 -29.53 -3.59
CA THR A 594 -15.78 -28.08 -3.66
C THR A 594 -14.54 -27.23 -3.92
N GLN A 595 -13.35 -27.86 -3.98
CA GLN A 595 -12.06 -27.17 -4.10
C GLN A 595 -11.81 -26.13 -2.99
N ASP A 596 -12.33 -26.38 -1.79
CA ASP A 596 -12.17 -25.49 -0.64
C ASP A 596 -10.67 -25.32 -0.32
N ARG A 597 -10.18 -24.08 -0.45
CA ARG A 597 -8.76 -23.76 -0.27
C ARG A 597 -8.29 -23.93 1.17
N PHE A 598 -9.16 -23.74 2.16
CA PHE A 598 -8.80 -23.88 3.57
C PHE A 598 -8.65 -25.35 3.96
N ILE A 599 -9.47 -26.24 3.38
CA ILE A 599 -9.27 -27.69 3.51
C ILE A 599 -7.93 -28.12 2.92
N ARG A 600 -7.57 -27.60 1.74
CA ARG A 600 -6.25 -27.84 1.12
C ARG A 600 -5.12 -27.33 2.02
N HIS A 601 -5.22 -26.10 2.52
CA HIS A 601 -4.28 -25.47 3.45
C HIS A 601 -4.04 -26.33 4.68
N ALA A 602 -5.11 -26.64 5.43
CA ALA A 602 -5.02 -27.44 6.65
C ALA A 602 -4.45 -28.84 6.41
N ALA A 603 -4.85 -29.50 5.32
CA ALA A 603 -4.30 -30.80 4.97
C ALA A 603 -2.81 -30.73 4.61
N SER A 604 -2.36 -29.70 3.90
CA SER A 604 -0.95 -29.53 3.54
C SER A 604 -0.05 -29.25 4.75
N ILE A 605 -0.49 -28.38 5.66
CA ILE A 605 0.21 -28.17 6.95
C ILE A 605 0.26 -29.47 7.72
N ALA A 606 -0.87 -30.17 7.84
CA ALA A 606 -0.92 -31.41 8.59
C ALA A 606 0.01 -32.48 8.00
N LEU A 607 0.00 -32.66 6.68
CA LEU A 607 0.90 -33.59 5.98
C LEU A 607 2.37 -33.22 6.17
N SER A 608 2.72 -31.92 6.19
CA SER A 608 4.10 -31.46 6.44
C SER A 608 4.64 -31.89 7.80
N LYS A 609 3.74 -32.12 8.78
CA LYS A 609 4.08 -32.60 10.12
C LYS A 609 3.86 -34.10 10.29
N THR A 610 3.05 -34.73 9.42
CA THR A 610 2.67 -36.13 9.57
C THR A 610 3.32 -37.12 8.59
N ALA A 611 3.99 -36.63 7.54
CA ALA A 611 4.59 -37.44 6.50
C ALA A 611 6.05 -37.06 6.25
N SER A 612 6.88 -38.06 5.94
CA SER A 612 8.27 -37.85 5.52
C SER A 612 8.38 -37.40 4.06
N ASP A 613 9.50 -36.75 3.72
CA ASP A 613 9.84 -36.35 2.36
C ASP A 613 9.73 -37.50 1.35
N ASP A 614 10.22 -38.69 1.71
CA ASP A 614 10.17 -39.88 0.84
C ASP A 614 8.73 -40.32 0.55
N PHE A 615 7.87 -40.27 1.57
CA PHE A 615 6.45 -40.59 1.41
C PHE A 615 5.78 -39.59 0.46
N LEU A 616 6.00 -38.29 0.67
CA LEU A 616 5.42 -37.22 -0.15
C LEU A 616 5.96 -37.25 -1.59
N LYS A 617 7.26 -37.49 -1.77
CA LYS A 617 7.91 -37.66 -3.09
C LYS A 617 7.30 -38.80 -3.89
N ALA A 618 7.00 -39.93 -3.25
CA ALA A 618 6.40 -41.08 -3.92
C ALA A 618 5.02 -40.76 -4.52
N LEU A 619 4.31 -39.77 -3.95
CA LEU A 619 3.01 -39.31 -4.45
C LEU A 619 3.11 -38.60 -5.81
N SER A 620 4.29 -38.23 -6.32
CA SER A 620 4.44 -37.69 -7.69
C SER A 620 3.85 -38.60 -8.78
N SER A 621 3.72 -39.89 -8.50
CA SER A 621 3.14 -40.88 -9.42
C SER A 621 1.64 -41.18 -9.18
N HIS A 622 1.01 -40.51 -8.20
CA HIS A 622 -0.38 -40.73 -7.83
C HIS A 622 -1.35 -40.27 -8.92
N THR A 623 -2.46 -40.98 -9.11
CA THR A 623 -3.44 -40.70 -10.19
C THR A 623 -4.19 -39.39 -9.98
N GLU A 624 -4.58 -39.08 -8.74
CA GLU A 624 -5.33 -37.87 -8.39
C GLU A 624 -4.42 -36.63 -8.31
N SER A 625 -4.75 -35.56 -9.04
CA SER A 625 -4.01 -34.29 -9.04
C SER A 625 -4.07 -33.57 -7.68
N SER A 626 -5.19 -33.65 -6.97
CA SER A 626 -5.35 -33.03 -5.64
C SER A 626 -4.38 -33.62 -4.59
N VAL A 627 -4.08 -34.92 -4.68
CA VAL A 627 -3.08 -35.59 -3.82
C VAL A 627 -1.67 -35.12 -4.15
N ARG A 628 -1.34 -35.01 -5.44
CA ARG A 628 -0.03 -34.52 -5.90
C ARG A 628 0.18 -33.06 -5.50
N MET A 629 -0.84 -32.21 -5.64
CA MET A 629 -0.82 -30.82 -5.16
C MET A 629 -0.62 -30.73 -3.64
N ALA A 630 -1.34 -31.55 -2.85
CA ALA A 630 -1.14 -31.58 -1.39
C ALA A 630 0.28 -32.00 -1.00
N ALA A 631 0.90 -32.92 -1.75
CA ALA A 631 2.29 -33.32 -1.54
C ALA A 631 3.26 -32.17 -1.82
N VAL A 632 3.07 -31.43 -2.92
CA VAL A 632 3.86 -30.22 -3.23
C VAL A 632 3.75 -29.19 -2.11
N LEU A 633 2.54 -28.87 -1.65
CA LEU A 633 2.34 -27.90 -0.57
C LEU A 633 2.92 -28.37 0.77
N ALA A 634 2.82 -29.66 1.10
CA ALA A 634 3.44 -30.21 2.29
C ALA A 634 4.98 -30.14 2.23
N LEU A 635 5.58 -30.47 1.09
CA LEU A 635 7.03 -30.34 0.87
C LEU A 635 7.49 -28.87 0.87
N ARG A 636 6.65 -27.93 0.42
CA ARG A 636 6.88 -26.48 0.56
C ARG A 636 7.04 -26.09 2.04
N HIS A 637 6.11 -26.50 2.91
CA HIS A 637 6.21 -26.25 4.35
C HIS A 637 7.44 -26.92 5.01
N GLN A 638 7.95 -28.00 4.43
CA GLN A 638 9.17 -28.68 4.88
C GLN A 638 10.46 -28.06 4.30
N HIS A 639 10.36 -27.09 3.39
CA HIS A 639 11.50 -26.55 2.61
C HIS A 639 12.29 -27.68 1.90
N SER A 640 11.59 -28.72 1.43
CA SER A 640 12.23 -29.96 1.00
C SER A 640 12.67 -29.93 -0.47
N PRO A 641 13.91 -30.38 -0.78
CA PRO A 641 14.37 -30.57 -2.16
C PRO A 641 13.65 -31.68 -2.93
N ALA A 642 12.79 -32.48 -2.28
CA ALA A 642 12.00 -33.51 -2.96
C ALA A 642 10.97 -32.93 -3.93
N LEU A 643 10.67 -31.62 -3.85
CA LEU A 643 9.84 -30.87 -4.81
C LEU A 643 10.26 -31.05 -6.26
N ARG A 644 11.56 -31.30 -6.52
CA ARG A 644 12.07 -31.57 -7.87
C ARG A 644 11.34 -32.69 -8.61
N ALA A 645 10.77 -33.65 -7.87
CA ALA A 645 10.01 -34.76 -8.44
C ALA A 645 8.72 -34.32 -9.14
N PHE A 646 8.22 -33.12 -8.84
CA PHE A 646 6.95 -32.58 -9.34
C PHE A 646 7.14 -31.54 -10.47
N LEU A 647 8.38 -31.12 -10.78
CA LEU A 647 8.68 -30.15 -11.85
C LEU A 647 8.27 -30.63 -13.26
N ARG A 648 8.01 -31.93 -13.42
CA ARG A 648 7.57 -32.57 -14.67
C ARG A 648 6.18 -33.20 -14.56
N ASP A 649 5.36 -32.73 -13.62
CA ASP A 649 4.01 -33.22 -13.48
C ASP A 649 3.22 -32.99 -14.77
N LYS A 650 2.28 -33.89 -15.07
CA LYS A 650 1.41 -33.77 -16.26
C LYS A 650 0.38 -32.66 -16.10
N ASP A 651 0.08 -32.28 -14.87
CA ASP A 651 -0.75 -31.12 -14.55
C ASP A 651 0.15 -29.88 -14.42
N PRO A 652 0.02 -28.89 -15.33
CA PRO A 652 0.89 -27.73 -15.33
C PRO A 652 0.77 -26.87 -14.06
N LEU A 653 -0.38 -26.92 -13.36
CA LEU A 653 -0.54 -26.19 -12.10
C LEU A 653 0.34 -26.78 -10.99
N ILE A 654 0.53 -28.10 -10.98
CA ILE A 654 1.38 -28.78 -9.98
C ILE A 654 2.86 -28.53 -10.27
N ALA A 655 3.26 -28.60 -11.54
CA ALA A 655 4.61 -28.25 -11.96
C ALA A 655 4.95 -26.79 -11.61
N THR A 656 4.02 -25.87 -11.88
CA THR A 656 4.14 -24.45 -11.54
C THR A 656 4.26 -24.25 -10.03
N GLU A 657 3.40 -24.90 -9.22
CA GLU A 657 3.48 -24.78 -7.76
C GLU A 657 4.81 -25.29 -7.19
N ALA A 658 5.34 -26.38 -7.75
CA ALA A 658 6.66 -26.89 -7.38
C ALA A 658 7.78 -25.90 -7.75
N ALA A 659 7.70 -25.26 -8.91
CA ALA A 659 8.63 -24.21 -9.32
C ALA A 659 8.57 -22.99 -8.39
N ILE A 660 7.36 -22.54 -8.04
CA ILE A 660 7.10 -21.47 -7.05
C ILE A 660 7.72 -21.83 -5.70
N ALA A 661 7.52 -23.05 -5.21
CA ALA A 661 8.08 -23.48 -3.92
C ALA A 661 9.61 -23.54 -3.92
N ILE A 662 10.23 -24.09 -4.97
CA ILE A 662 11.69 -24.20 -5.07
C ILE A 662 12.34 -22.81 -5.11
N TYR A 663 11.79 -21.91 -5.92
CA TYR A 663 12.39 -20.60 -6.15
C TYR A 663 12.14 -19.62 -5.00
N ASP A 664 10.90 -19.55 -4.51
CA ASP A 664 10.44 -18.52 -3.58
C ASP A 664 10.78 -18.82 -2.10
N LEU A 665 11.10 -20.08 -1.75
CA LEU A 665 11.65 -20.49 -0.44
C LEU A 665 13.18 -20.75 -0.47
N PRO A 666 13.91 -20.14 -1.40
CA PRO A 666 15.29 -20.48 -1.80
C PRO A 666 15.79 -21.93 -1.60
N ILE A 667 15.10 -22.95 -2.12
CA ILE A 667 15.50 -24.36 -1.95
C ILE A 667 16.68 -24.69 -2.88
N SER A 668 17.88 -24.32 -2.46
CA SER A 668 19.10 -24.32 -3.27
C SER A 668 19.41 -25.68 -3.91
N ASP A 669 19.18 -26.78 -3.19
CA ASP A 669 19.45 -28.14 -3.66
C ASP A 669 18.59 -28.58 -4.87
N ALA A 670 17.45 -27.93 -5.12
CA ALA A 670 16.55 -28.23 -6.23
C ALA A 670 16.54 -27.14 -7.32
N LEU A 671 17.33 -26.07 -7.16
CA LEU A 671 17.36 -24.93 -8.07
C LEU A 671 17.89 -25.33 -9.46
N GLY A 672 18.88 -26.22 -9.52
CA GLY A 672 19.39 -26.76 -10.77
C GLY A 672 18.36 -27.61 -11.53
N ASP A 673 17.51 -28.37 -10.84
CA ASP A 673 16.43 -29.12 -11.47
C ASP A 673 15.35 -28.18 -12.06
N LEU A 674 15.06 -27.08 -11.36
CA LEU A 674 14.16 -26.03 -11.85
C LEU A 674 14.73 -25.34 -13.10
N ALA A 675 16.03 -24.99 -13.10
CA ALA A 675 16.70 -24.44 -14.27
C ALA A 675 16.63 -25.39 -15.49
N GLU A 676 16.82 -26.69 -15.27
CA GLU A 676 16.70 -27.73 -16.31
C GLU A 676 15.27 -27.89 -16.85
N SER A 677 14.27 -27.36 -16.15
CA SER A 677 12.88 -27.44 -16.59
C SER A 677 12.47 -26.42 -17.65
N LEU A 678 13.26 -25.35 -17.85
CA LEU A 678 12.93 -24.20 -18.71
C LEU A 678 12.39 -24.56 -20.11
N ASN A 679 12.97 -25.58 -20.74
CA ASN A 679 12.66 -25.96 -22.12
C ASN A 679 11.62 -27.10 -22.23
N GLN A 680 10.83 -27.35 -21.19
CA GLN A 680 9.71 -28.29 -21.26
C GLN A 680 8.48 -27.66 -21.91
N ASP A 681 7.70 -28.47 -22.62
CA ASP A 681 6.46 -28.01 -23.27
C ASP A 681 5.32 -27.84 -22.26
N GLY A 682 4.44 -26.86 -22.51
CA GLY A 682 3.18 -26.69 -21.75
C GLY A 682 3.33 -26.05 -20.36
N LEU A 683 4.48 -25.44 -20.07
CA LEU A 683 4.72 -24.70 -18.83
C LEU A 683 3.96 -23.37 -18.80
N SER A 684 3.56 -22.93 -17.61
CA SER A 684 2.97 -21.61 -17.40
C SER A 684 4.03 -20.50 -17.40
N ASP A 685 3.62 -19.25 -17.63
CA ASP A 685 4.53 -18.10 -17.55
C ASP A 685 5.17 -17.97 -16.15
N SER A 686 4.42 -18.26 -15.09
CA SER A 686 4.91 -18.25 -13.70
C SER A 686 6.01 -19.30 -13.46
N HIS A 687 5.87 -20.49 -14.06
CA HIS A 687 6.91 -21.53 -14.05
C HIS A 687 8.12 -21.09 -14.87
N LEU A 688 7.91 -20.66 -16.12
CA LEU A 688 8.97 -20.26 -17.05
C LEU A 688 9.81 -19.14 -16.46
N ARG A 689 9.17 -18.12 -15.87
CA ARG A 689 9.85 -17.02 -15.20
C ARG A 689 10.79 -17.52 -14.11
N ARG A 690 10.31 -18.37 -13.20
CA ARG A 690 11.15 -18.95 -12.14
C ARG A 690 12.26 -19.86 -12.68
N ALA A 691 12.01 -20.61 -13.75
CA ALA A 691 13.05 -21.42 -14.40
C ALA A 691 14.14 -20.54 -15.05
N ILE A 692 13.75 -19.43 -15.70
CA ILE A 692 14.68 -18.44 -16.28
C ILE A 692 15.60 -17.86 -15.20
N HIS A 693 15.03 -17.40 -14.09
CA HIS A 693 15.81 -16.81 -13.00
C HIS A 693 16.58 -17.88 -12.20
N ALA A 694 16.07 -19.12 -12.13
CA ALA A 694 16.81 -20.25 -11.56
C ALA A 694 18.09 -20.53 -12.35
N CYS A 695 18.06 -20.48 -13.70
CA CYS A 695 19.26 -20.58 -14.53
C CYS A 695 20.31 -19.54 -14.14
N TYR A 696 19.90 -18.29 -13.92
CA TYR A 696 20.82 -17.22 -13.49
C TYR A 696 21.43 -17.49 -12.11
N LEU A 697 20.64 -17.99 -11.16
CA LEU A 697 21.12 -18.26 -9.80
C LEU A 697 22.01 -19.52 -9.72
N SER A 698 21.72 -20.57 -10.47
CA SER A 698 22.55 -21.78 -10.51
C SER A 698 23.86 -21.55 -11.27
N GLY A 699 23.85 -20.70 -12.30
CA GLY A 699 25.06 -20.18 -12.94
C GLY A 699 25.93 -21.21 -13.66
N ARG A 700 25.39 -22.38 -14.05
CA ARG A 700 26.12 -23.42 -14.80
C ARG A 700 26.14 -23.07 -16.29
N ASP A 701 27.17 -23.51 -17.02
CA ASP A 701 27.25 -23.36 -18.48
C ASP A 701 26.04 -23.99 -19.22
N SER A 702 25.53 -25.11 -18.70
CA SER A 702 24.33 -25.75 -19.23
C SER A 702 23.08 -24.88 -19.10
N ASP A 703 23.03 -24.02 -18.10
CA ASP A 703 21.91 -23.11 -17.85
C ASP A 703 21.92 -21.95 -18.84
N ALA A 704 23.10 -21.38 -19.13
CA ALA A 704 23.26 -20.39 -20.21
C ALA A 704 22.86 -20.98 -21.58
N ALA A 705 23.28 -22.20 -21.87
CA ALA A 705 22.87 -22.90 -23.08
C ALA A 705 21.35 -23.16 -23.14
N SER A 706 20.73 -23.46 -22.00
CA SER A 706 19.28 -23.66 -21.85
C SER A 706 18.50 -22.37 -22.12
N LEU A 707 18.93 -21.25 -21.54
CA LEU A 707 18.34 -19.92 -21.76
C LEU A 707 18.44 -19.51 -23.23
N HIS A 708 19.59 -19.73 -23.87
CA HIS A 708 19.76 -19.38 -25.28
C HIS A 708 18.84 -20.18 -26.18
N ARG A 709 18.63 -21.47 -25.90
CA ARG A 709 17.66 -22.30 -26.62
C ARG A 709 16.24 -21.75 -26.47
N PHE A 710 15.86 -21.39 -25.25
CA PHE A 710 14.56 -20.77 -24.98
C PHE A 710 14.38 -19.47 -25.76
N VAL A 711 15.41 -18.63 -25.82
CA VAL A 711 15.42 -17.38 -26.58
C VAL A 711 15.24 -17.59 -28.09
N LEU A 712 15.89 -18.61 -28.66
CA LEU A 712 15.77 -18.93 -30.08
C LEU A 712 14.42 -19.57 -30.44
N ALA A 713 13.82 -20.32 -29.51
CA ALA A 713 12.53 -20.97 -29.71
C ALA A 713 11.34 -20.02 -29.48
N SER A 714 11.51 -18.98 -28.66
CA SER A 714 10.44 -18.07 -28.29
C SER A 714 10.19 -16.97 -29.34
N PRO A 715 8.93 -16.57 -29.59
CA PRO A 715 8.60 -15.42 -30.43
C PRO A 715 9.21 -14.11 -29.91
N ALA A 716 9.47 -13.16 -30.80
CA ALA A 716 10.11 -11.89 -30.45
C ALA A 716 9.28 -11.04 -29.47
N GLU A 717 7.96 -11.20 -29.50
CA GLU A 717 6.98 -10.49 -28.68
C GLU A 717 6.81 -11.08 -27.26
N ASN A 718 7.43 -12.23 -26.97
CA ASN A 718 7.33 -12.86 -25.65
C ASN A 718 8.17 -12.09 -24.62
N LYS A 719 7.53 -11.52 -23.60
CA LYS A 719 8.22 -10.77 -22.52
C LYS A 719 9.27 -11.61 -21.77
N LEU A 720 9.02 -12.91 -21.57
CA LEU A 720 9.97 -13.80 -20.91
C LEU A 720 11.22 -14.05 -21.76
N ARG A 721 11.11 -13.97 -23.09
CA ARG A 721 12.27 -14.03 -24.00
C ARG A 721 13.20 -12.85 -23.77
N GLU A 722 12.64 -11.66 -23.54
CA GLU A 722 13.40 -10.45 -23.24
C GLU A 722 14.11 -10.57 -21.88
N GLU A 723 13.43 -11.02 -20.84
CA GLU A 723 14.05 -11.28 -19.53
C GLU A 723 15.22 -12.29 -19.64
N ALA A 724 15.02 -13.40 -20.36
CA ALA A 724 16.06 -14.40 -20.60
C ALA A 724 17.26 -13.84 -21.41
N LEU A 725 17.00 -12.99 -22.41
CA LEU A 725 18.04 -12.31 -23.19
C LEU A 725 18.89 -11.36 -22.33
N VAL A 726 18.25 -10.57 -21.47
CA VAL A 726 18.95 -9.64 -20.55
C VAL A 726 19.85 -10.42 -19.60
N ILE A 727 19.37 -11.55 -19.06
CA ILE A 727 20.17 -12.46 -18.22
C ILE A 727 21.39 -13.00 -18.96
N LEU A 728 21.22 -13.48 -20.20
CA LEU A 728 22.32 -14.00 -21.02
C LEU A 728 23.38 -12.94 -21.34
N TRP A 729 22.95 -11.73 -21.67
CA TRP A 729 23.87 -10.63 -22.00
C TRP A 729 24.71 -10.16 -20.81
N SER A 730 24.15 -10.27 -19.61
CA SER A 730 24.80 -9.89 -18.36
C SER A 730 25.21 -11.11 -17.53
N TRP A 731 25.42 -12.27 -18.17
CA TRP A 731 25.69 -13.54 -17.49
C TRP A 731 26.90 -13.49 -16.54
N HIS A 732 27.93 -12.74 -16.94
CA HIS A 732 29.15 -12.53 -16.18
C HIS A 732 29.02 -11.48 -15.07
N GLU A 733 27.97 -10.65 -15.11
CA GLU A 733 27.71 -9.65 -14.07
C GLU A 733 26.95 -10.31 -12.91
N THR A 734 27.50 -10.22 -11.70
CA THR A 734 26.82 -10.65 -10.47
C THR A 734 26.54 -9.43 -9.62
N SER A 735 25.27 -9.05 -9.47
CA SER A 735 24.83 -7.95 -8.59
C SER A 735 24.79 -8.36 -7.11
N GLY A 736 24.85 -9.66 -6.80
CA GLY A 736 24.54 -10.20 -5.48
C GLY A 736 23.05 -10.14 -5.12
N PHE A 737 22.19 -9.60 -5.99
CA PHE A 737 20.73 -9.61 -5.82
C PHE A 737 20.07 -10.54 -6.83
N ASP A 738 19.07 -11.29 -6.37
CA ASP A 738 18.14 -11.99 -7.23
C ASP A 738 17.31 -11.00 -8.08
N ARG A 739 17.15 -11.28 -9.38
CA ARG A 739 16.40 -10.41 -10.30
C ARG A 739 14.89 -10.56 -10.21
N LEU A 740 14.37 -11.68 -9.67
CA LEU A 740 12.92 -11.90 -9.55
C LEU A 740 12.36 -11.39 -8.22
N HIS A 741 13.07 -11.61 -7.11
CA HIS A 741 12.61 -11.18 -5.78
C HIS A 741 13.37 -10.00 -5.21
N ASN A 742 14.47 -9.56 -5.83
CA ASN A 742 15.36 -8.54 -5.28
C ASN A 742 15.94 -8.91 -3.90
N THR A 743 16.10 -10.22 -3.65
CA THR A 743 16.65 -10.74 -2.41
C THR A 743 18.18 -10.74 -2.48
N TRP A 744 18.83 -10.21 -1.43
CA TRP A 744 20.29 -10.28 -1.28
C TRP A 744 20.77 -11.72 -1.15
N ARG A 745 21.74 -12.08 -1.98
CA ARG A 745 22.40 -13.39 -2.08
C ARG A 745 23.92 -13.15 -2.24
N PRO A 746 24.68 -13.10 -1.13
CA PRO A 746 26.09 -12.70 -1.16
C PRO A 746 26.98 -13.66 -1.97
N GLU A 747 26.54 -14.90 -2.17
CA GLU A 747 27.24 -15.91 -2.97
C GLU A 747 26.39 -16.33 -4.16
N LEU A 748 26.86 -16.04 -5.38
CA LEU A 748 26.29 -16.57 -6.62
C LEU A 748 27.33 -17.48 -7.30
N PRO A 749 27.07 -18.79 -7.45
CA PRO A 749 27.99 -19.67 -8.16
C PRO A 749 28.09 -19.25 -9.63
N ARG A 750 29.32 -19.24 -10.14
CA ARG A 750 29.61 -19.06 -11.57
C ARG A 750 30.67 -20.07 -11.96
N GLU A 751 30.25 -21.09 -12.71
CA GLU A 751 31.20 -21.94 -13.43
C GLU A 751 31.58 -21.22 -14.74
N ASP A 752 32.83 -21.43 -15.19
CA ASP A 752 33.45 -20.91 -16.42
C ASP A 752 32.53 -20.13 -17.40
N VAL A 753 32.72 -18.82 -17.56
CA VAL A 753 31.86 -17.96 -18.42
C VAL A 753 32.16 -18.05 -19.92
N SER A 754 32.96 -19.02 -20.35
CA SER A 754 33.45 -19.12 -21.73
C SER A 754 32.36 -19.36 -22.78
N TRP A 755 31.25 -20.04 -22.42
CA TRP A 755 30.18 -20.32 -23.37
C TRP A 755 29.43 -19.05 -23.79
N ALA A 756 28.97 -18.24 -22.82
CA ALA A 756 28.18 -17.04 -23.07
C ALA A 756 28.94 -15.98 -23.90
N ASN A 757 30.27 -15.90 -23.70
CA ASN A 757 31.14 -14.96 -24.43
C ASN A 757 31.36 -15.32 -25.91
N ASN A 758 30.99 -16.53 -26.34
CA ASN A 758 31.29 -17.07 -27.68
C ASN A 758 30.04 -17.29 -28.55
N GLN A 759 28.84 -16.90 -28.11
CA GLN A 759 27.61 -17.08 -28.89
C GLN A 759 27.20 -15.81 -29.64
N ASP A 760 26.66 -15.99 -30.84
CA ASP A 760 25.99 -14.93 -31.59
C ASP A 760 24.58 -14.75 -31.04
N LEU A 761 24.46 -13.97 -29.96
CA LEU A 761 23.18 -13.65 -29.35
C LEU A 761 22.40 -12.71 -30.29
N PRO A 762 21.07 -12.89 -30.44
CA PRO A 762 20.24 -11.91 -31.15
C PRO A 762 20.57 -10.51 -30.64
N PRO A 763 20.68 -9.51 -31.53
CA PRO A 763 20.91 -8.15 -31.09
C PRO A 763 19.76 -7.80 -30.16
N LEU A 764 20.08 -7.58 -28.88
CA LEU A 764 19.22 -6.73 -28.09
C LEU A 764 19.15 -5.41 -28.86
N LYS A 765 18.07 -4.65 -28.73
CA LYS A 765 18.11 -3.22 -29.05
C LYS A 765 19.15 -2.43 -28.19
N GLU A 766 20.06 -3.11 -27.47
CA GLU A 766 20.54 -2.75 -26.14
C GLU A 766 22.03 -3.03 -25.86
N LYS A 767 22.96 -2.77 -26.79
CA LYS A 767 24.27 -2.27 -26.28
C LYS A 767 24.06 -0.99 -25.47
N GLY A 768 22.97 -0.27 -25.73
CA GLY A 768 22.48 0.86 -24.95
C GLY A 768 21.86 0.50 -23.60
N LEU A 769 21.23 -0.66 -23.34
CA LEU A 769 20.50 -0.87 -22.08
C LEU A 769 21.41 -1.14 -20.89
N ALA A 770 22.48 -1.93 -21.03
CA ALA A 770 23.44 -2.13 -19.94
C ALA A 770 24.17 -0.81 -19.58
N ALA A 771 24.53 -0.01 -20.59
CA ALA A 771 25.07 1.32 -20.40
C ALA A 771 24.02 2.30 -19.83
N SER A 772 22.77 2.20 -20.27
CA SER A 772 21.62 2.98 -19.79
C SER A 772 21.26 2.63 -18.35
N GLN A 773 21.32 1.37 -17.92
CA GLN A 773 21.14 0.97 -16.52
C GLN A 773 22.25 1.53 -15.63
N LYS A 774 23.51 1.46 -16.08
CA LYS A 774 24.65 2.10 -15.39
C LYS A 774 24.49 3.62 -15.38
N GLY A 775 24.00 4.22 -16.46
CA GLY A 775 23.70 5.64 -16.56
C GLY A 775 22.54 6.08 -15.68
N LYS A 776 21.52 5.23 -15.51
CA LYS A 776 20.43 5.43 -14.56
C LYS A 776 21.00 5.49 -13.14
N LYS A 777 21.87 4.56 -12.75
CA LYS A 777 22.57 4.64 -11.45
C LYS A 777 23.38 5.93 -11.31
N VAL A 778 24.09 6.37 -12.35
CA VAL A 778 24.81 7.67 -12.30
C VAL A 778 23.83 8.83 -12.07
N PHE A 779 22.68 8.84 -12.75
CA PHE A 779 21.69 9.90 -12.56
C PHE A 779 21.07 9.88 -11.16
N PHE A 780 20.68 8.69 -10.67
CA PHE A 780 19.86 8.52 -9.47
C PHE A 780 20.66 8.32 -8.17
N GLU A 781 21.87 7.78 -8.24
CA GLU A 781 22.63 7.29 -7.06
C GLU A 781 23.98 8.00 -6.89
N ASN A 782 24.50 8.71 -7.90
CA ASN A 782 25.83 9.34 -7.81
C ASN A 782 25.76 10.64 -7.00
N ALA A 783 26.19 10.57 -5.73
CA ALA A 783 26.22 11.72 -4.82
C ALA A 783 27.10 12.88 -5.31
N SER A 784 28.14 12.61 -6.11
CA SER A 784 29.06 13.64 -6.62
C SER A 784 28.42 14.44 -7.76
N ALA A 785 27.68 13.78 -8.65
CA ALA A 785 26.97 14.42 -9.76
C ALA A 785 25.63 15.02 -9.31
N SER A 786 24.94 14.38 -8.36
CA SER A 786 23.69 14.87 -7.74
C SER A 786 22.63 15.34 -8.76
N CYS A 787 22.52 14.68 -9.93
CA CYS A 787 21.67 15.13 -11.04
C CYS A 787 20.19 15.33 -10.63
N GLN A 788 19.70 14.51 -9.70
CA GLN A 788 18.33 14.57 -9.18
C GLN A 788 17.98 15.83 -8.39
N LYS A 789 18.98 16.57 -7.88
CA LYS A 789 18.73 17.81 -7.14
C LYS A 789 18.15 18.91 -8.02
N CYS A 790 18.33 18.80 -9.34
CA CYS A 790 17.88 19.79 -10.32
C CYS A 790 16.92 19.18 -11.35
N HIS A 791 17.10 17.91 -11.71
CA HIS A 791 16.33 17.24 -12.76
C HIS A 791 15.50 16.09 -12.23
N TRP A 792 14.42 15.76 -12.93
CA TRP A 792 13.61 14.57 -12.67
C TRP A 792 13.31 13.82 -13.97
N ILE A 793 13.05 12.51 -13.83
CA ILE A 793 12.71 11.62 -14.93
C ILE A 793 11.53 10.76 -14.48
N GLN A 794 10.48 10.73 -15.29
CA GLN A 794 9.26 9.93 -15.09
C GLN A 794 8.58 10.16 -13.74
N GLY A 795 8.76 11.36 -13.16
CA GLY A 795 8.22 11.72 -11.85
C GLY A 795 9.12 11.38 -10.66
N GLU A 796 10.29 10.76 -10.88
CA GLU A 796 11.27 10.45 -9.84
C GLU A 796 12.29 11.60 -9.71
N SER A 797 12.44 12.16 -8.50
CA SER A 797 13.43 13.20 -8.11
C SER A 797 13.91 12.99 -6.67
N SER A 798 14.83 13.81 -6.14
CA SER A 798 15.48 13.62 -4.82
C SER A 798 14.58 13.84 -3.58
N GLY A 799 13.36 13.28 -3.56
CA GLY A 799 12.48 13.26 -2.39
C GLY A 799 11.74 14.57 -2.08
N GLU A 800 12.21 15.71 -2.58
CA GLU A 800 11.45 16.96 -2.60
C GLU A 800 10.52 16.99 -3.83
N ALA A 801 9.41 17.74 -3.79
CA ALA A 801 8.61 17.99 -4.99
C ALA A 801 9.54 18.45 -6.15
N PRO A 802 9.30 18.07 -7.42
CA PRO A 802 10.24 18.32 -8.52
C PRO A 802 10.71 19.76 -8.47
N SER A 803 11.99 19.93 -8.15
CA SER A 803 12.58 21.24 -7.90
C SER A 803 12.40 22.09 -9.15
N GLU A 804 11.93 23.34 -9.06
CA GLU A 804 11.83 24.24 -10.22
C GLU A 804 13.22 24.67 -10.77
N VAL A 805 14.29 23.98 -10.36
CA VAL A 805 15.70 24.31 -10.61
C VAL A 805 16.18 23.86 -11.99
N GLY A 806 15.67 22.75 -12.53
CA GLY A 806 16.05 22.23 -13.86
C GLY A 806 14.90 21.54 -14.60
N PRO A 807 15.02 21.29 -15.92
CA PRO A 807 13.96 20.68 -16.73
C PRO A 807 13.76 19.18 -16.47
N GLU A 808 12.57 18.70 -16.84
CA GLU A 808 12.18 17.29 -16.90
C GLU A 808 12.84 16.58 -18.09
N LEU A 809 13.42 15.40 -17.86
CA LEU A 809 14.29 14.75 -18.87
C LEU A 809 13.73 13.47 -19.52
N SER A 810 12.51 13.00 -19.23
CA SER A 810 11.94 11.73 -19.79
C SER A 810 11.81 11.68 -21.30
N SER A 811 11.86 12.84 -21.96
CA SER A 811 11.76 12.95 -23.41
C SER A 811 13.01 13.55 -24.03
N ILE A 812 14.08 13.76 -23.25
CA ILE A 812 15.27 14.49 -23.72
C ILE A 812 15.95 13.77 -24.88
N GLY A 813 15.88 12.44 -24.94
CA GLY A 813 16.43 11.62 -26.02
C GLY A 813 15.74 11.81 -27.38
N PHE A 814 14.59 12.49 -27.44
CA PHE A 814 14.01 12.96 -28.71
C PHE A 814 14.55 14.31 -29.19
N PHE A 815 15.16 15.08 -28.30
CA PHE A 815 15.44 16.50 -28.54
C PHE A 815 16.93 16.83 -28.64
N LEU A 816 17.77 16.07 -27.96
CA LEU A 816 19.22 16.23 -28.02
C LEU A 816 19.84 14.96 -28.59
N SER A 817 20.78 15.14 -29.53
CA SER A 817 21.65 14.06 -29.99
C SER A 817 22.59 13.62 -28.86
N LYS A 818 23.16 12.41 -28.97
CA LYS A 818 24.16 11.92 -28.01
C LYS A 818 25.33 12.89 -27.81
N GLN A 819 25.75 13.60 -28.85
CA GLN A 819 26.83 14.58 -28.76
C GLN A 819 26.40 15.84 -27.99
N GLU A 820 25.17 16.30 -28.19
CA GLU A 820 24.61 17.42 -27.44
C GLU A 820 24.38 17.05 -25.98
N LEU A 821 23.84 15.86 -25.70
CA LEU A 821 23.72 15.32 -24.34
C LEU A 821 25.08 15.26 -23.64
N GLN A 822 26.10 14.73 -24.32
CA GLN A 822 27.46 14.66 -23.77
C GLN A 822 28.01 16.05 -23.44
N ASN A 823 27.80 17.02 -24.33
CA ASN A 823 28.26 18.39 -24.11
C ASN A 823 27.51 19.08 -22.98
N SER A 824 26.18 18.89 -22.88
CA SER A 824 25.34 19.43 -21.81
C SER A 824 25.65 18.80 -20.46
N ILE A 825 25.99 17.50 -20.41
CA ILE A 825 26.44 16.84 -19.20
C ILE A 825 27.81 17.35 -18.78
N ALA A 826 28.77 17.42 -19.70
CA ALA A 826 30.13 17.87 -19.35
C ALA A 826 30.15 19.36 -18.96
N ASN A 827 29.35 20.18 -19.62
CA ASN A 827 29.33 21.64 -19.46
C ASN A 827 27.89 22.14 -19.23
N PRO A 828 27.27 21.87 -18.07
CA PRO A 828 25.87 22.19 -17.81
C PRO A 828 25.57 23.69 -17.90
N SER A 829 26.54 24.55 -17.57
CA SER A 829 26.38 26.00 -17.65
C SER A 829 26.58 26.57 -19.06
N ALA A 830 26.97 25.78 -20.07
CA ALA A 830 27.25 26.31 -21.41
C ALA A 830 26.00 26.75 -22.18
N GLN A 831 24.85 26.17 -21.86
CA GLN A 831 23.56 26.50 -22.47
C GLN A 831 22.43 26.26 -21.47
N ILE A 832 21.55 27.25 -21.29
CA ILE A 832 20.41 27.15 -20.38
C ILE A 832 19.15 26.76 -21.16
N ALA A 833 18.37 25.84 -20.60
CA ALA A 833 17.13 25.37 -21.21
C ALA A 833 16.10 26.52 -21.29
N PRO A 834 15.33 26.64 -22.39
CA PRO A 834 14.30 27.67 -22.51
C PRO A 834 13.30 27.64 -21.34
N GLY A 835 13.11 28.78 -20.68
CA GLY A 835 12.24 28.91 -19.50
C GLY A 835 12.93 28.78 -18.15
N PHE A 836 14.26 28.56 -18.14
CA PHE A 836 15.11 28.58 -16.96
C PHE A 836 16.11 29.76 -17.04
N GLU A 837 16.53 30.27 -15.89
CA GLU A 837 17.49 31.37 -15.74
C GLU A 837 18.40 31.09 -14.53
N ILE A 838 19.62 31.64 -14.51
CA ILE A 838 20.54 31.47 -13.39
C ILE A 838 20.37 32.66 -12.45
N ARG A 839 19.86 32.42 -11.24
CA ARG A 839 19.72 33.46 -10.21
C ARG A 839 20.57 33.18 -8.98
N ASP A 840 21.06 34.23 -8.34
CA ASP A 840 21.65 34.13 -7.01
C ASP A 840 20.58 33.99 -5.91
N SER A 841 21.02 33.79 -4.66
CA SER A 841 20.13 33.69 -3.50
C SER A 841 19.33 34.98 -3.20
N SER A 842 19.62 36.08 -3.88
CA SER A 842 18.87 37.34 -3.81
C SER A 842 17.86 37.52 -4.96
N GLY A 843 17.82 36.58 -5.90
CA GLY A 843 16.95 36.61 -7.09
C GLY A 843 17.53 37.38 -8.28
N SER A 844 18.81 37.76 -8.25
CA SER A 844 19.47 38.52 -9.32
C SER A 844 20.02 37.58 -10.40
N ASP A 845 19.78 37.90 -11.68
CA ASP A 845 20.30 37.14 -12.83
C ASP A 845 21.84 37.25 -12.91
N LEU A 846 22.51 36.11 -12.86
CA LEU A 846 23.98 36.00 -12.88
C LEU A 846 24.56 35.75 -14.28
N GLY A 847 23.73 35.40 -15.27
CA GLY A 847 24.19 34.95 -16.57
C GLY A 847 25.01 33.64 -16.54
N ILE A 848 25.34 33.14 -17.73
CA ILE A 848 25.99 31.83 -18.04
C ILE A 848 27.33 31.59 -17.31
N SER A 849 27.92 32.62 -16.68
CA SER A 849 29.29 32.60 -16.15
C SER A 849 29.44 32.14 -14.68
N ALA A 850 28.36 31.82 -13.95
CA ALA A 850 28.43 31.58 -12.51
C ALA A 850 27.99 30.16 -12.08
N MET A 851 28.99 29.34 -11.71
CA MET A 851 28.99 28.11 -10.90
C MET A 851 28.28 26.81 -11.39
N THR A 852 29.10 25.82 -11.76
CA THR A 852 29.15 24.42 -11.26
C THR A 852 30.55 23.89 -11.63
N PRO A 853 31.23 22.98 -10.91
CA PRO A 853 32.41 22.32 -11.48
C PRO A 853 32.01 21.64 -12.79
N ASN A 854 32.93 21.59 -13.75
CA ASN A 854 32.74 20.85 -14.99
C ASN A 854 32.33 19.42 -14.61
N LEU A 855 31.09 19.03 -14.91
CA LEU A 855 30.57 17.72 -14.51
C LEU A 855 31.36 16.59 -15.20
N GLY A 856 32.05 16.88 -16.30
CA GLY A 856 33.00 15.98 -16.94
C GLY A 856 34.35 15.84 -16.19
N GLU A 857 34.68 16.72 -15.25
CA GLU A 857 35.79 16.55 -14.31
C GLU A 857 35.35 15.79 -13.03
N VAL A 858 34.05 15.83 -12.71
CA VAL A 858 33.45 15.12 -11.57
C VAL A 858 33.10 13.68 -11.94
N LEU A 859 32.59 13.46 -13.16
CA LEU A 859 32.23 12.16 -13.72
C LEU A 859 33.34 11.65 -14.65
N GLY A 860 33.72 10.38 -14.52
CA GLY A 860 34.66 9.76 -15.47
C GLY A 860 34.07 9.63 -16.88
N GLU A 861 34.92 9.53 -17.92
CA GLU A 861 34.48 9.41 -19.33
C GLU A 861 33.47 8.26 -19.55
N THR A 862 33.62 7.16 -18.79
CA THR A 862 32.72 6.01 -18.87
C THR A 862 31.36 6.31 -18.23
N GLU A 863 31.31 7.08 -17.14
CA GLU A 863 30.07 7.47 -16.47
C GLU A 863 29.28 8.47 -17.31
N VAL A 864 29.97 9.46 -17.91
CA VAL A 864 29.35 10.39 -18.87
C VAL A 864 28.76 9.62 -20.05
N LYS A 865 29.50 8.65 -20.60
CA LYS A 865 28.99 7.82 -21.71
C LYS A 865 27.77 7.00 -21.31
N ASN A 866 27.79 6.38 -20.13
CA ASN A 866 26.66 5.60 -19.63
C ASN A 866 25.43 6.49 -19.40
N LEU A 867 25.63 7.69 -18.83
CA LEU A 867 24.57 8.67 -18.63
C LEU A 867 23.97 9.15 -19.95
N VAL A 868 24.80 9.36 -20.98
CA VAL A 868 24.33 9.69 -22.34
C VAL A 868 23.49 8.55 -22.93
N GLU A 869 23.89 7.30 -22.77
CA GLU A 869 23.10 6.14 -23.22
C GLU A 869 21.77 6.03 -22.46
N TYR A 870 21.75 6.38 -21.17
CA TYR A 870 20.52 6.44 -20.40
C TYR A 870 19.58 7.52 -20.94
N LEU A 871 20.05 8.77 -21.01
CA LEU A 871 19.22 9.90 -21.45
C LEU A 871 18.78 9.77 -22.92
N ASP A 872 19.60 9.20 -23.81
CA ASP A 872 19.20 8.91 -25.20
C ASP A 872 18.16 7.80 -25.28
N SER A 873 18.15 6.86 -24.32
CA SER A 873 17.12 5.82 -24.24
C SER A 873 15.76 6.35 -23.75
N LEU A 874 15.72 7.53 -23.13
CA LEU A 874 14.50 8.19 -22.66
C LEU A 874 13.76 8.81 -23.84
N ARG A 875 12.95 7.98 -24.49
CA ARG A 875 12.14 8.30 -25.67
C ARG A 875 10.65 8.10 -25.39
N ARG A 876 10.15 8.63 -24.27
CA ARG A 876 8.71 8.69 -24.01
C ARG A 876 8.09 9.86 -24.80
N PRO A 877 7.20 9.61 -25.79
CA PRO A 877 6.55 10.69 -26.52
C PRO A 877 5.60 11.45 -25.58
N LYS A 878 5.40 12.74 -25.84
CA LYS A 878 4.41 13.55 -25.13
C LYS A 878 3.04 13.23 -25.70
N LYS A 879 2.14 12.73 -24.86
CA LYS A 879 0.81 12.27 -25.25
C LYS A 879 -0.21 13.40 -25.11
N VAL A 880 -0.83 13.79 -26.22
CA VAL A 880 -1.77 14.90 -26.29
C VAL A 880 -3.18 14.39 -26.59
N LEU A 881 -4.13 14.73 -25.72
CA LEU A 881 -5.55 14.54 -25.98
C LEU A 881 -6.03 15.66 -26.91
N VAL A 882 -6.41 15.33 -28.14
CA VAL A 882 -7.00 16.26 -29.11
C VAL A 882 -8.51 16.17 -29.01
N HIS A 883 -9.10 17.13 -28.30
CA HIS A 883 -10.53 17.21 -28.09
C HIS A 883 -11.18 18.26 -28.98
N VAL A 884 -12.08 17.81 -29.85
CA VAL A 884 -12.79 18.64 -30.83
C VAL A 884 -14.30 18.48 -30.62
N PHE A 885 -14.96 19.52 -30.14
CA PHE A 885 -16.39 19.47 -29.84
C PHE A 885 -17.08 20.82 -29.99
N SER A 886 -18.19 20.89 -30.72
CA SER A 886 -18.99 22.11 -30.87
C SER A 886 -20.40 21.90 -30.31
N ALA A 887 -20.67 22.42 -29.12
CA ALA A 887 -22.01 22.61 -28.58
C ALA A 887 -22.69 23.86 -29.17
N GLY A 888 -21.88 24.83 -29.63
CA GLY A 888 -22.30 26.05 -30.34
C GLY A 888 -22.04 26.00 -31.85
N TYR A 889 -21.44 27.06 -32.39
CA TYR A 889 -21.11 27.14 -33.81
C TYR A 889 -20.08 26.07 -34.23
N GLU A 890 -20.40 25.30 -35.26
CA GLU A 890 -19.52 24.26 -35.79
C GLU A 890 -18.66 24.80 -36.94
N HIS A 891 -17.37 25.00 -36.66
CA HIS A 891 -16.39 25.44 -37.65
C HIS A 891 -16.15 24.38 -38.74
N ALA A 892 -15.95 24.82 -39.98
CA ALA A 892 -15.74 23.92 -41.12
C ALA A 892 -14.53 22.98 -40.93
N VAL A 893 -13.51 23.42 -40.20
CA VAL A 893 -12.30 22.63 -39.90
C VAL A 893 -12.53 21.57 -38.80
N ALA A 894 -13.50 21.78 -37.92
CA ALA A 894 -13.89 20.88 -36.83
C ALA A 894 -15.03 19.91 -37.22
N ARG A 895 -15.75 20.22 -38.31
CA ARG A 895 -16.87 19.42 -38.81
C ARG A 895 -16.45 17.97 -39.12
N MET A 896 -17.18 17.04 -38.51
CA MET A 896 -16.98 15.61 -38.73
C MET A 896 -17.87 15.12 -39.88
N THR A 897 -17.33 14.26 -40.73
CA THR A 897 -18.13 13.42 -41.63
C THR A 897 -18.14 12.01 -41.06
N PRO A 898 -19.28 11.29 -40.99
CA PRO A 898 -19.31 9.94 -40.44
C PRO A 898 -18.20 9.04 -41.01
N GLY A 899 -17.41 8.43 -40.12
CA GLY A 899 -16.26 7.59 -40.49
C GLY A 899 -15.01 8.33 -40.95
N LYS A 900 -14.96 9.67 -40.84
CA LYS A 900 -13.77 10.47 -41.19
C LYS A 900 -13.50 11.53 -40.11
N LEU A 901 -12.26 11.53 -39.62
CA LEU A 901 -11.71 12.62 -38.80
C LEU A 901 -11.88 13.97 -39.51
N SER A 902 -12.13 15.05 -38.75
CA SER A 902 -12.18 16.45 -39.20
C SER A 902 -10.80 16.95 -39.67
N LEU A 903 -10.71 18.18 -40.18
CA LEU A 903 -9.41 18.71 -40.61
C LEU A 903 -8.45 18.84 -39.43
N VAL A 904 -8.91 19.37 -38.30
CA VAL A 904 -8.12 19.52 -37.06
C VAL A 904 -7.53 18.18 -36.63
N GLU A 905 -8.39 17.16 -36.50
CA GLU A 905 -7.99 15.82 -36.03
C GLU A 905 -7.05 15.12 -37.02
N ARG A 906 -7.30 15.26 -38.34
CA ARG A 906 -6.41 14.71 -39.37
C ARG A 906 -5.05 15.39 -39.37
N SER A 907 -5.00 16.71 -39.20
CA SER A 907 -3.75 17.46 -39.12
C SER A 907 -2.92 16.99 -37.94
N TRP A 908 -3.48 16.93 -36.73
CA TRP A 908 -2.79 16.39 -35.55
C TRP A 908 -2.32 14.95 -35.72
N THR A 909 -3.17 14.08 -36.28
CA THR A 909 -2.80 12.69 -36.57
C THR A 909 -1.67 12.60 -37.61
N SER A 910 -1.63 13.50 -38.60
CA SER A 910 -0.56 13.56 -39.62
C SER A 910 0.74 14.06 -39.00
N TRP A 911 0.66 15.14 -38.21
CA TRP A 911 1.82 15.73 -37.57
C TRP A 911 2.48 14.78 -36.56
N ALA A 912 1.70 14.02 -35.79
CA ALA A 912 2.22 12.99 -34.89
C ALA A 912 3.01 11.89 -35.64
N LYS A 913 2.62 11.54 -36.87
CA LYS A 913 3.39 10.58 -37.70
C LYS A 913 4.72 11.14 -38.17
N GLU A 914 4.80 12.45 -38.36
CA GLU A 914 6.01 13.16 -38.80
C GLU A 914 6.91 13.56 -37.61
N ASN A 915 6.40 13.48 -36.38
CA ASN A 915 7.07 13.96 -35.16
C ASN A 915 7.09 12.86 -34.09
N PRO A 916 8.15 12.03 -34.01
CA PRO A 916 8.23 10.90 -33.08
C PRO A 916 8.13 11.26 -31.59
N TRP A 917 8.36 12.53 -31.23
CA TRP A 917 8.22 13.04 -29.87
C TRP A 917 6.77 13.26 -29.44
N LEU A 918 5.82 13.20 -30.38
CA LEU A 918 4.41 13.53 -30.18
C LEU A 918 3.54 12.30 -30.40
N GLU A 919 2.77 11.94 -29.39
CA GLU A 919 1.67 10.98 -29.50
C GLU A 919 0.35 11.75 -29.40
N VAL A 920 -0.63 11.40 -30.24
CA VAL A 920 -1.95 12.05 -30.23
C VAL A 920 -3.04 11.01 -30.06
N VAL A 921 -3.94 11.28 -29.13
CA VAL A 921 -5.23 10.60 -29.02
C VAL A 921 -6.32 11.57 -29.42
N VAL A 922 -7.06 11.24 -30.47
CA VAL A 922 -8.24 12.00 -30.88
C VAL A 922 -9.47 11.38 -30.22
N ASP A 923 -10.11 12.13 -29.33
CA ASP A 923 -11.36 11.69 -28.70
C ASP A 923 -12.29 12.88 -28.46
N ARG A 924 -13.56 12.72 -28.86
CA ARG A 924 -14.62 13.72 -28.71
C ARG A 924 -15.56 13.43 -27.54
N SER A 925 -15.36 12.30 -26.86
CA SER A 925 -16.20 11.82 -25.77
C SER A 925 -16.02 12.69 -24.51
N PRO A 926 -17.10 13.21 -23.91
CA PRO A 926 -17.01 14.00 -22.68
C PRO A 926 -16.46 13.19 -21.49
N GLU A 927 -16.58 11.86 -21.50
CA GLU A 927 -16.12 10.96 -20.44
C GLU A 927 -14.60 10.95 -20.27
N GLN A 928 -13.83 11.44 -21.27
CA GLN A 928 -12.38 11.60 -21.16
C GLN A 928 -11.96 12.60 -20.08
N PHE A 929 -12.86 13.51 -19.69
CA PHE A 929 -12.59 14.51 -18.68
C PHE A 929 -12.94 13.97 -17.28
N SER A 930 -12.13 13.02 -16.81
CA SER A 930 -12.08 12.55 -15.42
C SER A 930 -10.63 12.56 -14.93
N LYS A 931 -10.41 12.53 -13.62
CA LYS A 931 -9.04 12.57 -13.05
C LYS A 931 -8.21 11.37 -13.51
N GLU A 932 -8.83 10.20 -13.57
CA GLU A 932 -8.23 8.93 -13.97
C GLU A 932 -7.83 8.96 -15.44
N ASN A 933 -8.73 9.43 -16.31
CA ASN A 933 -8.49 9.47 -17.75
C ASN A 933 -7.47 10.55 -18.13
N LEU A 934 -7.50 11.73 -17.48
CA LEU A 934 -6.56 12.81 -17.77
C LEU A 934 -5.13 12.51 -17.28
N ALA A 935 -4.94 11.61 -16.32
CA ALA A 935 -3.61 11.21 -15.83
C ALA A 935 -2.73 10.55 -16.92
N ASP A 936 -3.35 10.00 -17.97
CA ASP A 936 -2.65 9.39 -19.09
C ASP A 936 -2.06 10.40 -20.09
N PHE A 937 -2.36 11.70 -19.95
CA PHE A 937 -1.99 12.72 -20.92
C PHE A 937 -0.95 13.71 -20.37
N ASP A 938 -0.05 14.17 -21.23
CA ASP A 938 0.87 15.26 -20.92
C ASP A 938 0.24 16.62 -21.25
N ALA A 939 -0.69 16.65 -22.20
CA ALA A 939 -1.37 17.86 -22.63
C ALA A 939 -2.79 17.59 -23.14
N ILE A 940 -3.62 18.62 -23.07
CA ILE A 940 -4.95 18.66 -23.67
C ILE A 940 -4.95 19.77 -24.70
N PHE A 941 -5.31 19.43 -25.94
CA PHE A 941 -5.58 20.37 -27.01
C PHE A 941 -7.09 20.54 -27.17
N LEU A 942 -7.57 21.77 -27.07
CA LEU A 942 -8.96 22.14 -27.24
C LEU A 942 -9.17 22.89 -28.56
N TYR A 943 -10.08 22.36 -29.36
CA TYR A 943 -10.74 23.09 -30.45
C TYR A 943 -12.25 22.95 -30.27
N THR A 944 -12.78 23.70 -29.32
CA THR A 944 -14.14 23.52 -28.79
C THR A 944 -15.00 24.76 -28.95
N THR A 945 -16.33 24.64 -28.92
CA THR A 945 -17.26 25.79 -28.96
C THR A 945 -18.47 25.55 -28.05
N GLY A 946 -18.89 26.55 -27.27
CA GLY A 946 -20.10 26.54 -26.44
C GLY A 946 -19.92 25.90 -25.06
N GLU A 947 -21.03 25.60 -24.38
CA GLU A 947 -21.04 24.87 -23.11
C GLU A 947 -20.98 23.36 -23.37
N LEU A 948 -19.85 22.72 -23.03
CA LEU A 948 -19.62 21.31 -23.34
C LEU A 948 -20.33 20.40 -22.32
N PRO A 949 -20.91 19.26 -22.74
CA PRO A 949 -21.65 18.34 -21.88
C PRO A 949 -20.71 17.39 -21.11
N TRP A 950 -19.75 17.93 -20.36
CA TRP A 950 -18.81 17.15 -19.56
C TRP A 950 -19.47 16.55 -18.30
N PRO A 951 -18.95 15.42 -17.78
CA PRO A 951 -19.49 14.76 -16.60
C PRO A 951 -19.38 15.62 -15.33
N GLU A 952 -20.17 15.29 -14.32
CA GLU A 952 -20.17 15.92 -12.99
C GLU A 952 -18.81 15.67 -12.30
N GLY A 953 -17.89 16.63 -12.47
CA GLY A 953 -16.49 16.55 -12.00
C GLY A 953 -15.44 16.85 -13.07
N GLY A 954 -15.76 16.80 -14.36
CA GLY A 954 -14.77 16.97 -15.44
C GLY A 954 -14.13 18.36 -15.52
N LYS A 955 -14.87 19.39 -15.10
CA LYS A 955 -14.34 20.76 -14.96
C LYS A 955 -13.23 20.84 -13.90
N LEU A 956 -13.46 20.21 -12.74
CA LEU A 956 -12.46 20.13 -11.68
C LEU A 956 -11.26 19.27 -12.11
N ALA A 957 -11.51 18.15 -12.80
CA ALA A 957 -10.44 17.31 -13.33
C ALA A 957 -9.50 18.08 -14.28
N LEU A 958 -10.04 18.96 -15.14
CA LEU A 958 -9.20 19.81 -16.00
C LEU A 958 -8.39 20.83 -15.19
N LEU A 959 -9.00 21.50 -14.20
CA LEU A 959 -8.28 22.44 -13.34
C LEU A 959 -7.17 21.74 -12.57
N ASP A 960 -7.47 20.60 -11.94
CA ASP A 960 -6.49 19.79 -11.22
C ASP A 960 -5.38 19.30 -12.14
N PHE A 961 -5.73 18.85 -13.35
CA PHE A 961 -4.77 18.43 -14.35
C PHE A 961 -3.76 19.55 -14.65
N VAL A 962 -4.24 20.76 -14.98
CA VAL A 962 -3.36 21.89 -15.29
C VAL A 962 -2.61 22.37 -14.06
N GLN A 963 -3.28 22.52 -12.91
CA GLN A 963 -2.67 22.93 -11.65
C GLN A 963 -1.49 22.01 -11.26
N ASN A 964 -1.62 20.70 -11.51
CA ASN A 964 -0.58 19.70 -11.24
C ASN A 964 0.42 19.49 -12.39
N GLY A 965 0.41 20.35 -13.39
CA GLY A 965 1.44 20.42 -14.42
C GLY A 965 1.00 19.93 -15.80
N GLY A 966 -0.22 19.43 -15.98
CA GLY A 966 -0.76 19.16 -17.29
C GLY A 966 -0.77 20.41 -18.17
N ALA A 967 -0.47 20.26 -19.47
CA ALA A 967 -0.47 21.39 -20.39
C ALA A 967 -1.84 21.60 -21.03
N LEU A 968 -2.25 22.86 -21.22
CA LEU A 968 -3.47 23.22 -21.94
C LEU A 968 -3.13 24.01 -23.20
N ILE A 969 -3.52 23.49 -24.36
CA ILE A 969 -3.34 24.14 -25.66
C ILE A 969 -4.73 24.49 -26.21
N GLY A 970 -4.98 25.78 -26.45
CA GLY A 970 -6.20 26.24 -27.11
C GLY A 970 -5.90 26.82 -28.49
N ALA A 971 -6.75 26.52 -29.47
CA ALA A 971 -6.70 27.16 -30.78
C ALA A 971 -8.07 27.74 -31.17
N HIS A 972 -8.03 28.95 -31.71
CA HIS A 972 -9.15 29.69 -32.28
C HIS A 972 -10.40 29.69 -31.40
N CYS A 973 -11.36 28.80 -31.67
CA CYS A 973 -12.65 28.75 -30.98
C CYS A 973 -12.58 28.23 -29.55
N ALA A 974 -11.44 27.72 -29.06
CA ALA A 974 -11.29 27.32 -27.65
C ALA A 974 -11.68 28.44 -26.66
N SER A 975 -11.48 29.71 -27.02
CA SER A 975 -11.92 30.87 -26.23
C SER A 975 -13.43 31.16 -26.31
N ASP A 976 -14.13 30.54 -27.24
CA ASP A 976 -15.59 30.57 -27.42
C ASP A 976 -16.24 29.35 -26.74
N THR A 977 -15.71 28.93 -25.58
CA THR A 977 -16.14 27.75 -24.81
C THR A 977 -16.31 28.12 -23.32
N PHE A 978 -17.30 27.52 -22.64
CA PHE A 978 -17.53 27.63 -21.18
C PHE A 978 -17.63 29.06 -20.63
N TYR A 979 -18.54 29.86 -21.20
CA TYR A 979 -18.85 31.21 -20.72
C TYR A 979 -19.44 31.24 -19.30
N GLU A 980 -20.08 30.17 -18.86
CA GLU A 980 -20.65 30.05 -17.51
C GLU A 980 -19.63 29.63 -16.44
N TRP A 981 -18.35 29.46 -16.81
CA TRP A 981 -17.31 28.94 -15.92
C TRP A 981 -16.09 29.87 -15.85
N PRO A 982 -16.12 30.95 -15.06
CA PRO A 982 -15.10 32.00 -15.04
C PRO A 982 -13.66 31.51 -14.90
N GLU A 983 -13.46 30.44 -14.12
CA GLU A 983 -12.16 29.82 -13.88
C GLU A 983 -11.53 29.30 -15.18
N PHE A 984 -12.33 28.84 -16.15
CA PHE A 984 -11.82 28.45 -17.48
C PHE A 984 -11.36 29.66 -18.29
N GLY A 985 -12.11 30.75 -18.25
CA GLY A 985 -11.72 32.01 -18.89
C GLY A 985 -10.41 32.55 -18.32
N GLU A 986 -10.28 32.51 -16.99
CA GLU A 986 -9.01 32.83 -16.32
C GLU A 986 -7.92 31.88 -16.78
N LEU A 987 -8.15 30.56 -16.74
CA LEU A 987 -7.22 29.50 -17.15
C LEU A 987 -6.67 29.76 -18.55
N LEU A 988 -7.53 29.87 -19.56
CA LEU A 988 -7.13 30.12 -20.96
C LEU A 988 -6.54 31.53 -21.17
N GLY A 989 -6.98 32.49 -20.35
CA GLY A 989 -6.52 33.88 -20.34
C GLY A 989 -7.46 34.89 -20.98
N GLY A 990 -8.69 34.51 -21.33
CA GLY A 990 -9.72 35.40 -21.86
C GLY A 990 -10.81 34.66 -22.64
N TYR A 991 -11.94 35.33 -22.85
CA TYR A 991 -13.05 34.79 -23.65
C TYR A 991 -13.21 35.52 -24.98
N PHE A 992 -13.73 34.82 -25.98
CA PHE A 992 -14.14 35.40 -27.24
C PHE A 992 -15.14 36.56 -27.02
N ASN A 993 -14.93 37.66 -27.74
CA ASN A 993 -15.77 38.86 -27.71
C ASN A 993 -15.99 39.45 -29.11
N GLY A 994 -16.11 38.58 -30.11
CA GLY A 994 -16.34 38.96 -31.50
C GLY A 994 -15.11 38.81 -32.39
N HIS A 995 -15.37 38.87 -33.69
CA HIS A 995 -14.40 38.63 -34.76
C HIS A 995 -14.46 39.79 -35.77
N PRO A 996 -13.84 40.95 -35.50
CA PRO A 996 -14.00 42.14 -36.34
C PRO A 996 -13.37 42.01 -37.74
N TRP A 997 -12.52 41.01 -37.96
CA TRP A 997 -11.74 40.84 -39.19
C TRP A 997 -11.86 39.42 -39.75
N HIS A 998 -12.34 39.33 -41.00
CA HIS A 998 -12.46 38.12 -41.82
C HIS A 998 -11.75 38.31 -43.17
N GLU A 999 -10.58 38.91 -43.13
CA GLU A 999 -9.85 39.37 -44.31
C GLU A 999 -8.35 39.12 -44.13
N GLU A 1000 -7.54 39.58 -45.06
CA GLU A 1000 -6.09 39.57 -44.92
C GLU A 1000 -5.67 40.59 -43.86
N VAL A 1001 -4.92 40.16 -42.86
CA VAL A 1001 -4.39 41.02 -41.79
C VAL A 1001 -2.89 40.81 -41.64
N GLY A 1002 -2.20 41.84 -41.15
CA GLY A 1002 -0.82 41.74 -40.69
C GLY A 1002 -0.75 41.21 -39.25
N ILE A 1003 0.17 40.29 -38.98
CA ILE A 1003 0.49 39.77 -37.65
C ILE A 1003 1.94 40.15 -37.31
N LYS A 1004 2.13 40.76 -36.15
CA LYS A 1004 3.44 41.10 -35.58
C LYS A 1004 3.92 39.95 -34.69
N VAL A 1005 5.16 39.52 -34.89
CA VAL A 1005 5.84 38.59 -33.96
C VAL A 1005 6.52 39.42 -32.88
N GLU A 1006 5.97 39.40 -31.67
CA GLU A 1006 6.49 40.19 -30.55
C GLU A 1006 7.67 39.49 -29.87
N ASP A 1007 7.72 38.17 -29.95
CA ASP A 1007 8.73 37.35 -29.30
C ASP A 1007 9.31 36.34 -30.29
N PRO A 1008 10.39 36.68 -31.01
CA PRO A 1008 10.97 35.79 -32.01
C PRO A 1008 11.78 34.64 -31.41
N ASP A 1009 12.05 34.61 -30.10
CA ASP A 1009 12.88 33.57 -29.49
C ASP A 1009 12.05 32.39 -28.94
N HIS A 1010 10.73 32.53 -28.89
CA HIS A 1010 9.84 31.47 -28.40
C HIS A 1010 9.71 30.31 -29.41
N LEU A 1011 9.60 29.06 -28.93
CA LEU A 1011 9.58 27.86 -29.79
C LEU A 1011 8.44 27.86 -30.83
N SER A 1012 7.33 28.51 -30.53
CA SER A 1012 6.20 28.68 -31.46
C SER A 1012 6.41 29.77 -32.51
N THR A 1013 7.40 30.64 -32.36
CA THR A 1013 7.57 31.84 -33.19
C THR A 1013 8.97 31.96 -33.80
N GLN A 1014 9.95 31.16 -33.35
CA GLN A 1014 11.35 31.20 -33.82
C GLN A 1014 11.55 30.95 -35.32
N ASN A 1015 10.61 30.25 -35.96
CA ASN A 1015 10.66 30.01 -37.40
C ASN A 1015 9.74 30.97 -38.18
N LEU A 1016 9.08 31.90 -37.50
CA LEU A 1016 8.19 32.88 -38.12
C LEU A 1016 9.00 34.12 -38.56
N PRO A 1017 8.64 34.76 -39.68
CA PRO A 1017 9.19 36.08 -40.00
C PRO A 1017 8.74 37.10 -38.94
N THR A 1018 9.50 38.19 -38.77
CA THR A 1018 9.20 39.26 -37.78
C THR A 1018 7.78 39.84 -37.90
N SER A 1019 7.19 39.74 -39.09
CA SER A 1019 5.77 39.98 -39.35
C SER A 1019 5.33 39.17 -40.58
N PHE A 1020 4.06 38.80 -40.66
CA PHE A 1020 3.47 38.14 -41.83
C PHE A 1020 2.01 38.52 -42.05
N GLU A 1021 1.55 38.37 -43.29
CA GLU A 1021 0.15 38.53 -43.64
C GLU A 1021 -0.56 37.16 -43.62
N ILE A 1022 -1.78 37.13 -43.09
CA ILE A 1022 -2.62 35.93 -43.05
C ILE A 1022 -4.07 36.30 -43.30
N VAL A 1023 -4.77 35.47 -44.08
CA VAL A 1023 -6.22 35.52 -44.18
C VAL A 1023 -6.81 34.54 -43.19
N ASP A 1024 -7.47 35.02 -42.14
CA ASP A 1024 -8.16 34.19 -41.14
C ASP A 1024 -9.36 34.93 -40.52
N GLU A 1025 -10.04 34.31 -39.54
CA GLU A 1025 -10.99 34.99 -38.66
C GLU A 1025 -10.30 35.41 -37.37
N ILE A 1026 -10.04 36.70 -37.19
CA ILE A 1026 -9.29 37.20 -36.04
C ILE A 1026 -10.22 37.65 -34.92
N TYR A 1027 -10.04 37.04 -33.75
CA TYR A 1027 -10.82 37.30 -32.55
C TYR A 1027 -10.31 38.54 -31.79
N GLN A 1028 -11.25 39.20 -31.12
CA GLN A 1028 -10.95 40.07 -29.98
C GLN A 1028 -11.51 39.43 -28.71
N PHE A 1029 -10.94 39.78 -27.56
CA PHE A 1029 -11.23 39.10 -26.30
C PHE A 1029 -11.80 40.04 -25.23
N LYS A 1030 -12.75 39.53 -24.43
CA LYS A 1030 -13.16 40.11 -23.14
C LYS A 1030 -12.39 39.41 -22.02
N ASP A 1031 -12.31 40.08 -20.87
CA ASP A 1031 -11.61 39.57 -19.68
C ASP A 1031 -10.14 39.19 -19.97
N TRP A 1032 -9.54 39.89 -20.95
CA TRP A 1032 -8.16 39.69 -21.40
C TRP A 1032 -7.36 41.00 -21.26
N THR A 1033 -6.18 40.87 -20.66
CA THR A 1033 -5.15 41.92 -20.53
C THR A 1033 -3.78 41.31 -20.81
N ARG A 1034 -2.76 42.14 -21.12
CA ARG A 1034 -1.37 41.67 -21.23
C ARG A 1034 -0.77 41.19 -19.91
N GLU A 1035 -1.25 41.71 -18.79
CA GLU A 1035 -0.73 41.37 -17.48
C GLU A 1035 -0.87 39.86 -17.20
N GLY A 1036 0.21 39.27 -16.68
CA GLY A 1036 0.29 37.83 -16.40
C GLY A 1036 0.39 36.92 -17.64
N LYS A 1037 0.62 37.48 -18.84
CA LYS A 1037 0.74 36.74 -20.10
C LYS A 1037 2.00 37.16 -20.86
N ARG A 1038 2.65 36.18 -21.49
CA ARG A 1038 3.72 36.44 -22.48
C ARG A 1038 3.10 36.39 -23.86
N VAL A 1039 2.84 37.57 -24.44
CA VAL A 1039 2.25 37.73 -25.78
C VAL A 1039 3.31 37.41 -26.82
N LEU A 1040 2.96 36.54 -27.77
CA LEU A 1040 3.87 36.04 -28.80
C LEU A 1040 3.55 36.63 -30.16
N LEU A 1041 2.25 36.74 -30.47
CA LEU A 1041 1.72 37.35 -31.70
C LEU A 1041 0.67 38.40 -31.36
N SER A 1042 0.66 39.51 -32.09
CA SER A 1042 -0.41 40.52 -32.03
C SER A 1042 -0.83 40.98 -33.42
N LEU A 1043 -2.03 41.53 -33.51
CA LEU A 1043 -2.53 42.13 -34.75
C LEU A 1043 -1.74 43.41 -35.07
N ASP A 1044 -1.34 43.56 -36.32
CA ASP A 1044 -0.89 44.85 -36.83
C ASP A 1044 -2.10 45.74 -37.10
N THR A 1045 -2.45 46.63 -36.16
CA THR A 1045 -3.60 47.53 -36.30
C THR A 1045 -3.51 48.47 -37.51
N ASP A 1046 -2.31 48.72 -38.05
CA ASP A 1046 -2.12 49.54 -39.24
C ASP A 1046 -2.52 48.80 -40.53
N SER A 1047 -2.68 47.47 -40.46
CA SER A 1047 -3.10 46.63 -41.59
C SER A 1047 -4.62 46.52 -41.74
N VAL A 1048 -5.40 47.07 -40.79
CA VAL A 1048 -6.85 46.91 -40.73
C VAL A 1048 -7.61 48.21 -40.49
N ASP A 1049 -8.90 48.24 -40.80
CA ASP A 1049 -9.78 49.38 -40.49
C ASP A 1049 -10.18 49.38 -39.00
N MET A 1050 -9.50 50.22 -38.22
CA MET A 1050 -9.74 50.41 -36.79
C MET A 1050 -10.99 51.24 -36.46
N THR A 1051 -11.76 51.70 -37.45
CA THR A 1051 -13.00 52.46 -37.23
C THR A 1051 -14.26 51.59 -37.20
N ARG A 1052 -14.12 50.26 -37.33
CA ARG A 1052 -15.26 49.33 -37.39
C ARG A 1052 -16.07 49.34 -36.09
N PRO A 1053 -17.41 49.43 -36.17
CA PRO A 1053 -18.28 49.44 -34.99
C PRO A 1053 -18.31 48.10 -34.23
N THR A 1054 -17.77 47.04 -34.83
CA THR A 1054 -17.64 45.71 -34.22
C THR A 1054 -16.40 45.56 -33.34
N ILE A 1055 -15.45 46.50 -33.39
CA ILE A 1055 -14.29 46.54 -32.48
C ILE A 1055 -14.79 47.02 -31.11
N ARG A 1056 -14.55 46.23 -30.06
CA ARG A 1056 -15.06 46.44 -28.70
C ARG A 1056 -13.96 46.78 -27.70
N ARG A 1057 -12.69 46.53 -28.02
CA ARG A 1057 -11.55 46.88 -27.16
C ARG A 1057 -11.15 48.33 -27.36
N GLU A 1058 -11.04 49.07 -26.27
CA GLU A 1058 -10.71 50.51 -26.27
C GLU A 1058 -9.20 50.78 -26.12
N ASP A 1059 -8.43 49.80 -25.66
CA ASP A 1059 -6.98 49.91 -25.43
C ASP A 1059 -6.12 49.76 -26.69
N GLY A 1060 -6.75 49.40 -27.82
CA GLY A 1060 -6.07 49.23 -29.11
C GLY A 1060 -5.17 48.00 -29.18
N ASP A 1061 -5.26 47.11 -28.20
CA ASP A 1061 -4.35 45.98 -28.05
C ASP A 1061 -5.05 44.65 -28.34
N PHE A 1062 -4.58 43.95 -29.37
CA PHE A 1062 -5.18 42.71 -29.87
C PHE A 1062 -4.12 41.61 -29.90
N GLY A 1063 -3.90 40.99 -28.74
CA GLY A 1063 -3.10 39.77 -28.64
C GLY A 1063 -3.74 38.64 -29.44
N ILE A 1064 -2.94 37.96 -30.25
CA ILE A 1064 -3.35 36.84 -31.11
C ILE A 1064 -2.89 35.53 -30.50
N THR A 1065 -1.69 35.49 -29.94
CA THR A 1065 -1.13 34.31 -29.29
C THR A 1065 -0.46 34.71 -28.00
N TRP A 1066 -0.69 33.94 -26.94
CA TRP A 1066 -0.01 34.14 -25.67
C TRP A 1066 0.23 32.84 -24.95
N THR A 1067 1.15 32.92 -23.99
CA THR A 1067 1.37 31.88 -23.00
C THR A 1067 1.15 32.41 -21.59
N ARG A 1068 0.74 31.53 -20.68
CA ARG A 1068 0.69 31.80 -19.24
C ARG A 1068 0.90 30.52 -18.43
N ARG A 1069 1.06 30.68 -17.12
CA ARG A 1069 1.13 29.58 -16.15
C ARG A 1069 -0.11 29.57 -15.26
N HIS A 1070 -0.49 28.38 -14.81
CA HIS A 1070 -1.51 28.18 -13.79
C HIS A 1070 -1.10 26.96 -12.95
N GLY A 1071 -0.84 27.18 -11.66
CA GLY A 1071 -0.11 26.21 -10.85
C GLY A 1071 1.22 25.82 -11.52
N LYS A 1072 1.46 24.52 -11.63
CA LYS A 1072 2.63 23.94 -12.33
C LYS A 1072 2.43 23.82 -13.84
N GLY A 1073 1.22 24.07 -14.35
CA GLY A 1073 0.85 23.88 -15.75
C GLY A 1073 1.24 25.04 -16.65
N ARG A 1074 1.44 24.72 -17.93
CA ARG A 1074 1.73 25.68 -19.00
C ARG A 1074 0.56 25.74 -19.97
N ILE A 1075 0.19 26.96 -20.35
CA ILE A 1075 -0.98 27.23 -21.17
C ILE A 1075 -0.51 28.00 -22.40
N PHE A 1076 -0.86 27.48 -23.58
CA PHE A 1076 -0.61 28.11 -24.88
C PHE A 1076 -1.95 28.34 -25.57
N TYR A 1077 -2.22 29.56 -25.99
CA TYR A 1077 -3.40 29.88 -26.78
C TYR A 1077 -3.02 30.63 -28.04
N THR A 1078 -3.64 30.29 -29.17
CA THR A 1078 -3.57 31.05 -30.42
C THR A 1078 -4.96 31.28 -31.00
N ALA A 1079 -5.27 32.51 -31.42
CA ALA A 1079 -6.52 32.88 -32.07
C ALA A 1079 -6.59 32.43 -33.54
N LEU A 1080 -5.47 31.98 -34.10
CA LEU A 1080 -5.37 31.48 -35.47
C LEU A 1080 -5.95 30.07 -35.59
N GLY A 1081 -6.46 29.72 -36.76
CA GLY A 1081 -6.90 28.37 -37.09
C GLY A 1081 -8.38 28.25 -37.49
N HIS A 1082 -9.07 29.34 -37.84
CA HIS A 1082 -10.45 29.22 -38.34
C HIS A 1082 -10.49 28.53 -39.71
N ARG A 1083 -9.63 28.97 -40.64
CA ARG A 1083 -9.73 28.61 -42.05
C ARG A 1083 -8.99 27.31 -42.42
N PRO A 1084 -9.54 26.49 -43.33
CA PRO A 1084 -8.85 25.28 -43.81
C PRO A 1084 -7.48 25.54 -44.44
N GLU A 1085 -7.26 26.72 -45.02
CA GLU A 1085 -5.98 27.11 -45.61
C GLU A 1085 -4.88 27.28 -44.54
N VAL A 1086 -5.25 27.77 -43.35
CA VAL A 1086 -4.33 27.99 -42.23
C VAL A 1086 -3.77 26.66 -41.73
N TRP A 1087 -4.62 25.64 -41.57
CA TRP A 1087 -4.22 24.29 -41.17
C TRP A 1087 -3.30 23.56 -42.16
N LYS A 1088 -3.21 24.03 -43.41
CA LYS A 1088 -2.31 23.48 -44.44
C LYS A 1088 -1.00 24.25 -44.53
N SER A 1089 -0.89 25.39 -43.85
CA SER A 1089 0.30 26.22 -43.86
C SER A 1089 1.37 25.62 -42.95
N THR A 1090 2.58 25.45 -43.47
CA THR A 1090 3.74 25.06 -42.68
C THR A 1090 4.01 26.06 -41.55
N LEU A 1091 3.73 27.35 -41.78
CA LEU A 1091 3.85 28.41 -40.78
C LEU A 1091 2.98 28.11 -39.54
N PHE A 1092 1.71 27.78 -39.75
CA PHE A 1092 0.78 27.47 -38.65
C PHE A 1092 1.08 26.13 -37.99
N GLN A 1093 1.49 25.12 -38.77
CA GLN A 1093 1.93 23.83 -38.24
C GLN A 1093 3.12 24.00 -37.30
N GLU A 1094 4.17 24.71 -37.73
CA GLU A 1094 5.35 24.97 -36.91
C GLU A 1094 5.00 25.80 -35.67
N HIS A 1095 4.10 26.77 -35.81
CA HIS A 1095 3.62 27.57 -34.68
C HIS A 1095 2.92 26.73 -33.62
N LEU A 1096 1.96 25.89 -34.03
CA LEU A 1096 1.16 25.09 -33.10
C LEU A 1096 1.97 23.94 -32.49
N LEU A 1097 2.83 23.28 -33.27
CA LEU A 1097 3.76 22.27 -32.76
C LEU A 1097 4.79 22.88 -31.82
N GLY A 1098 5.35 24.05 -32.15
CA GLY A 1098 6.28 24.78 -31.29
C GLY A 1098 5.64 25.24 -29.97
N GLY A 1099 4.38 25.67 -30.00
CA GLY A 1099 3.62 26.02 -28.80
C GLY A 1099 3.31 24.81 -27.92
N THR A 1100 2.92 23.70 -28.54
CA THR A 1100 2.68 22.42 -27.85
C THR A 1100 3.95 21.86 -27.24
N LEU A 1101 5.05 21.95 -27.98
CA LEU A 1101 6.37 21.55 -27.53
C LEU A 1101 6.82 22.39 -26.34
N TRP A 1102 6.63 23.70 -26.38
CA TRP A 1102 6.91 24.57 -25.22
C TRP A 1102 6.03 24.24 -24.01
N ALA A 1103 4.74 23.96 -24.22
CA ALA A 1103 3.81 23.67 -23.14
C ALA A 1103 4.14 22.33 -22.46
N THR A 1104 4.64 21.35 -23.23
CA THR A 1104 4.93 19.99 -22.75
C THR A 1104 6.40 19.75 -22.37
N ARG A 1105 7.34 20.59 -22.82
CA ARG A 1105 8.74 20.60 -22.34
C ARG A 1105 8.79 21.29 -20.98
N LYS A 1106 8.66 20.51 -19.91
CA LYS A 1106 8.65 21.02 -18.53
C LYS A 1106 10.04 21.45 -18.09
#